data_AF-A0A317V532-F1
#
_entry.id   AF-A0A317V532-F1
#
_cell.length_a   1.000
_cell.length_b   1.000
_cell.length_c   1.000
_cell.angle_alpha   90.00
_cell.angle_beta   90.00
_cell.angle_gamma   90.00
#
_symmetry.space_group_name_H-M   'P 1'
#
loop_
_entity.id
_entity.type
_entity.pdbx_description
1 polymer ?
#
loop_
_entity_poly.entity_id
_entity_poly.type
_entity_poly.pdbx_seq_one_letter_code
_entity_poly.pdbx_strand_id
1 'polypeptide(L)'
;MDQKERCTEERSLEDTPGTLQFTRTLARTYRLFGNLFLSEPPLKLRDKVDELRPYLLELEHREKSTEIDHKAISDELSSFQLAETQLWKEPLPTRCSEHIVRPSGSWQARIAHHLHNPSYTTLHAKNGEVADATNGCTALIMNHHYDPERHFMFDHFHRREDFCPFAKYPDHIRAFHENHTEWIRNTLQAKIEIIYGSSVRKWAMKHLDLTSLNLWGEYEGVWLHFEWKPIVAGKKIARIIIFALHPQRFLSYQSRSQREAIEQDLRISVAHQLACLPFTDDYYATRLWTSKAEFIQNTYFNARCLAEKENSRFGIVDLPRQRNIPTPDAACPITTDTSGVMSLKRLDEVLLKVLDSRKRLGSREFRQEYKSLDMQNDLLEPFPCAVMREWFETQQHSFFGGISIRTRDDLLFAYNKHRVGGDEPQSSNLSTMELIQGLMNIQQARIRNRIYRVYRPTARSSCYYSTFESMPCVCDNCRCPQPPDLPEYTTVAARKLIRTDDECEGYSTTVKLWCLYCRERTVIGKTSIRNRALDKSPQWTKGARPKYIPRSFTCHNCSRNDQHFVPINGDISFIPLRDLAIFAFNFSYMDDQTLIAHLDARPSSTFTARGYTRHSQVNLGNANTPGSLDTGPPLKRRRGTRKVDASQVQLQNRIAGEPSEYNDDHPTEPNGGKSMIENYSKPAIIELKCSKCGQRCGSNYRPRRHRDTGDYIALSRPQCPQGCTNQKVWLVPVSDIEYMTANMLEAR
;
A
#
# COMPACT_ATOMS: atom_id res chain seq x y z
N MET A 1 0.16 15.44 -73.01
CA MET A 1 -0.93 14.52 -72.61
C MET A 1 -1.13 14.72 -71.11
N ASP A 2 -1.70 15.80 -70.60
CA ASP A 2 -2.97 16.50 -70.88
C ASP A 2 -4.22 15.64 -70.68
N GLN A 3 -4.81 15.78 -69.49
CA GLN A 3 -6.24 15.63 -69.07
C GLN A 3 -6.21 15.80 -67.53
N LYS A 4 -6.67 16.84 -66.83
CA LYS A 4 -7.70 17.88 -66.98
C LYS A 4 -9.13 17.35 -67.07
N GLU A 5 -9.62 16.75 -65.98
CA GLU A 5 -11.05 16.58 -65.73
C GLU A 5 -11.59 17.74 -64.87
N ARG A 6 -12.55 18.45 -65.47
CA ARG A 6 -13.48 19.38 -64.84
C ARG A 6 -14.54 18.55 -64.14
N CYS A 7 -14.88 18.89 -62.90
CA CYS A 7 -16.18 18.58 -62.34
C CYS A 7 -17.02 19.87 -62.28
N THR A 8 -18.23 19.71 -62.77
CA THR A 8 -19.25 20.69 -63.13
C THR A 8 -19.93 21.34 -61.93
N GLU A 9 -20.23 22.62 -62.07
CA GLU A 9 -21.26 23.33 -61.32
C GLU A 9 -22.64 22.77 -61.69
N GLU A 10 -23.45 22.42 -60.68
CA GLU A 10 -24.90 22.32 -60.83
C GLU A 10 -25.58 23.22 -59.80
N ARG A 11 -26.49 24.04 -60.31
CA ARG A 11 -27.26 25.08 -59.62
C ARG A 11 -28.53 24.50 -58.99
N SER A 12 -28.84 25.04 -57.81
CA SER A 12 -30.15 25.41 -57.25
C SER A 12 -31.35 24.46 -57.42
N LEU A 13 -31.91 24.04 -56.27
CA LEU A 13 -33.35 23.83 -56.15
C LEU A 13 -33.86 24.48 -54.86
N GLU A 14 -34.97 25.19 -55.02
CA GLU A 14 -35.61 26.12 -54.11
C GLU A 14 -36.32 25.46 -52.92
N ASP A 15 -36.31 26.19 -51.81
CA ASP A 15 -37.36 26.36 -50.79
C ASP A 15 -38.35 25.23 -50.50
N THR A 16 -38.21 24.68 -49.28
CA THR A 16 -39.33 24.10 -48.53
C THR A 16 -39.31 24.66 -47.09
N PRO A 17 -40.27 25.51 -46.68
CA PRO A 17 -40.29 26.07 -45.33
C PRO A 17 -41.07 25.13 -44.41
N GLY A 18 -40.35 24.34 -43.61
CA GLY A 18 -41.02 23.47 -42.64
C GLY A 18 -40.17 22.32 -42.14
N THR A 19 -38.97 22.59 -41.66
CA THR A 19 -38.25 21.62 -40.81
C THR A 19 -37.68 22.40 -39.64
N LEU A 20 -38.18 22.10 -38.44
CA LEU A 20 -37.58 22.51 -37.18
C LEU A 20 -36.09 22.15 -37.24
N GLN A 21 -35.26 23.14 -37.56
CA GLN A 21 -33.83 23.08 -37.33
C GLN A 21 -33.66 23.00 -35.81
N PHE A 22 -33.59 21.77 -35.29
CA PHE A 22 -32.69 21.49 -34.20
C PHE A 22 -31.29 21.76 -34.75
N THR A 23 -30.90 23.04 -34.74
CA THR A 23 -29.50 23.41 -34.66
C THR A 23 -29.01 22.75 -33.37
N ARG A 24 -28.49 21.53 -33.50
CA ARG A 24 -27.46 21.04 -32.59
C ARG A 24 -26.39 22.11 -32.65
N THR A 25 -26.44 23.03 -31.69
CA THR A 25 -25.34 23.93 -31.39
C THR A 25 -24.17 23.00 -31.17
N LEU A 26 -23.35 22.82 -32.22
CA LEU A 26 -22.08 22.14 -32.11
C LEU A 26 -21.35 22.88 -31.00
N ALA A 27 -21.34 22.27 -29.81
CA ALA A 27 -20.71 22.85 -28.64
C ALA A 27 -19.29 23.18 -29.08
N ARG A 28 -18.93 24.46 -29.07
CA ARG A 28 -17.60 24.89 -29.49
C ARG A 28 -16.58 24.12 -28.65
N THR A 29 -15.75 23.35 -29.32
CA THR A 29 -14.68 22.58 -28.70
C THR A 29 -13.46 23.48 -28.56
N TYR A 30 -12.89 23.54 -27.36
CA TYR A 30 -11.68 24.27 -27.04
C TYR A 30 -10.49 23.31 -27.02
N ARG A 31 -9.52 23.49 -27.93
CA ARG A 31 -8.26 22.72 -27.92
C ARG A 31 -7.28 23.33 -26.93
N LEU A 32 -6.89 22.59 -25.90
CA LEU A 32 -5.96 23.09 -24.87
C LEU A 32 -4.50 22.88 -25.25
N PHE A 33 -4.11 21.62 -25.52
CA PHE A 33 -2.75 21.21 -25.89
C PHE A 33 -2.79 19.79 -26.46
N GLY A 34 -1.96 19.50 -27.47
CA GLY A 34 -1.96 18.19 -28.13
C GLY A 34 -3.32 17.86 -28.72
N ASN A 35 -3.83 16.66 -28.39
CA ASN A 35 -5.16 16.17 -28.75
C ASN A 35 -6.19 16.30 -27.61
N LEU A 36 -5.91 17.11 -26.58
CA LEU A 36 -6.89 17.35 -25.51
C LEU A 36 -7.88 18.45 -25.93
N PHE A 37 -9.11 18.04 -26.23
CA PHE A 37 -10.24 18.92 -26.54
C PHE A 37 -11.22 18.97 -25.37
N LEU A 38 -11.62 20.17 -24.99
CA LEU A 38 -12.53 20.46 -23.89
C LEU A 38 -13.78 21.18 -24.42
N SER A 39 -14.84 21.29 -23.63
CA SER A 39 -15.89 22.28 -23.91
C SER A 39 -15.33 23.70 -23.77
N GLU A 40 -16.06 24.72 -24.25
CA GLU A 40 -15.74 26.13 -23.98
C GLU A 40 -15.39 26.36 -22.49
N PRO A 41 -14.29 27.10 -22.18
CA PRO A 41 -13.90 27.38 -20.82
C PRO A 41 -15.00 28.15 -20.07
N PRO A 42 -15.36 27.70 -18.85
CA PRO A 42 -16.23 28.46 -17.96
C PRO A 42 -15.68 29.86 -17.73
N LEU A 43 -16.55 30.87 -17.55
CA LEU A 43 -16.15 32.27 -17.38
C LEU A 43 -15.01 32.46 -16.37
N LYS A 44 -15.07 31.75 -15.23
CA LYS A 44 -14.06 31.78 -14.15
C LYS A 44 -12.66 31.27 -14.55
N LEU A 45 -12.53 30.55 -15.67
CA LEU A 45 -11.27 29.98 -16.16
C LEU A 45 -10.76 30.67 -17.42
N ARG A 46 -11.54 31.53 -18.08
CA ARG A 46 -11.19 32.14 -19.37
C ARG A 46 -9.89 32.93 -19.30
N ASP A 47 -9.81 33.88 -18.37
CA ASP A 47 -8.63 34.75 -18.22
C ASP A 47 -7.35 33.93 -17.99
N LYS A 48 -7.44 32.88 -17.16
CA LYS A 48 -6.31 32.00 -16.87
C LYS A 48 -5.90 31.15 -18.07
N VAL A 49 -6.87 30.66 -18.83
CA VAL A 49 -6.62 29.87 -20.04
C VAL A 49 -6.02 30.76 -21.14
N ASP A 50 -6.51 31.99 -21.28
CA ASP A 50 -5.99 32.98 -22.22
C ASP A 50 -4.57 33.42 -21.84
N GLU A 51 -4.28 33.59 -20.55
CA GLU A 51 -2.92 33.85 -20.03
C GLU A 51 -1.95 32.70 -20.35
N LEU A 52 -2.38 31.45 -20.18
CA LEU A 52 -1.55 30.27 -20.40
C LEU A 52 -1.35 29.96 -21.89
N ARG A 53 -2.29 30.34 -22.76
CA ARG A 53 -2.28 29.99 -24.19
C ARG A 53 -0.97 30.27 -24.92
N PRO A 54 -0.34 31.47 -24.83
CA PRO A 54 0.93 31.72 -25.52
C PRO A 54 2.05 30.78 -25.05
N TYR A 55 2.11 30.44 -23.77
CA TYR A 55 3.13 29.55 -23.21
C TYR A 55 2.89 28.08 -23.59
N LEU A 56 1.62 27.66 -23.67
CA LEU A 56 1.26 26.32 -24.13
C LEU A 56 1.57 26.14 -25.62
N LEU A 57 1.29 27.16 -26.44
CA LEU A 57 1.66 27.18 -27.85
C LEU A 57 3.18 27.13 -28.04
N GLU A 58 3.93 27.94 -27.28
CA GLU A 58 5.40 27.88 -27.30
C GLU A 58 5.90 26.49 -26.90
N LEU A 59 5.40 25.90 -25.81
CA LEU A 59 5.79 24.56 -25.40
C LEU A 59 5.47 23.52 -26.49
N GLU A 60 4.31 23.61 -27.15
CA GLU A 60 3.89 22.66 -28.19
C GLU A 60 4.81 22.71 -29.42
N HIS A 61 5.13 23.92 -29.89
CA HIS A 61 5.97 24.14 -31.08
C HIS A 61 7.47 24.09 -30.78
N ARG A 62 7.89 24.09 -29.51
CA ARG A 62 9.30 23.98 -29.14
C ARG A 62 9.91 22.74 -29.79
N GLU A 63 10.86 22.98 -30.68
CA GLU A 63 11.61 21.92 -31.34
C GLU A 63 12.37 21.09 -30.32
N LYS A 64 12.32 19.79 -30.52
CA LYS A 64 13.14 18.84 -29.79
C LYS A 64 14.58 18.99 -30.28
N SER A 65 15.55 19.06 -29.37
CA SER A 65 16.96 18.99 -29.77
C SER A 65 17.15 17.72 -30.60
N THR A 66 17.63 17.85 -31.83
CA THR A 66 17.90 16.70 -32.70
C THR A 66 19.13 15.93 -32.23
N GLU A 67 20.03 16.59 -31.52
CA GLU A 67 21.25 15.99 -30.97
C GLU A 67 21.02 15.61 -29.51
N ILE A 68 20.89 14.30 -29.27
CA ILE A 68 21.04 13.71 -27.94
C ILE A 68 22.39 12.99 -27.95
N ASP A 69 23.31 13.42 -27.09
CA ASP A 69 24.58 12.74 -26.89
C ASP A 69 24.37 11.51 -26.01
N HIS A 70 24.06 10.39 -26.65
CA HIS A 70 23.87 9.09 -25.98
C HIS A 70 25.13 8.62 -25.25
N LYS A 71 26.32 9.02 -25.70
CA LYS A 71 27.57 8.65 -25.03
C LYS A 71 27.70 9.41 -23.72
N ALA A 72 27.51 10.74 -23.74
CA ALA A 72 27.53 11.56 -22.52
C ALA A 72 26.49 11.09 -21.49
N ILE A 73 25.30 10.71 -21.94
CA ILE A 73 24.27 10.13 -21.07
C ILE A 73 24.73 8.81 -20.44
N SER A 74 25.30 7.90 -21.22
CA SER A 74 25.80 6.62 -20.72
C SER A 74 26.94 6.81 -19.71
N ASP A 75 27.83 7.77 -19.97
CA ASP A 75 28.94 8.11 -19.09
C ASP A 75 28.45 8.71 -17.76
N GLU A 76 27.45 9.60 -17.80
CA GLU A 76 26.84 10.20 -16.61
C GLU A 76 26.09 9.16 -15.75
N LEU A 77 25.30 8.27 -16.37
CA LEU A 77 24.61 7.18 -15.66
C LEU A 77 25.61 6.23 -14.96
N SER A 78 26.72 5.93 -15.63
CA SER A 78 27.79 5.09 -15.07
C SER A 78 28.54 5.81 -13.94
N SER A 79 28.78 7.11 -14.10
CA SER A 79 29.41 7.96 -13.08
C SER A 79 28.54 8.07 -11.83
N PHE A 80 27.23 8.29 -11.99
CA PHE A 80 26.27 8.28 -10.89
C PHE A 80 26.29 6.94 -10.14
N GLN A 81 26.24 5.81 -10.85
CA GLN A 81 26.25 4.47 -10.23
C GLN A 81 27.50 4.26 -9.35
N LEU A 82 28.67 4.64 -9.87
CA LEU A 82 29.95 4.53 -9.16
C LEU A 82 29.99 5.45 -7.94
N ALA A 83 29.66 6.73 -8.14
CA ALA A 83 29.71 7.75 -7.09
C ALA A 83 28.70 7.48 -5.96
N GLU A 84 27.47 7.11 -6.29
CA GLU A 84 26.45 6.74 -5.29
C GLU A 84 26.94 5.57 -4.43
N THR A 85 27.49 4.52 -5.07
CA THR A 85 28.00 3.34 -4.37
C THR A 85 29.16 3.70 -3.43
N GLN A 86 30.02 4.64 -3.83
CA GLN A 86 31.11 5.12 -2.98
C GLN A 86 30.63 5.99 -1.82
N LEU A 87 29.52 6.71 -1.99
CA LEU A 87 28.94 7.60 -0.98
C LEU A 87 28.41 6.83 0.24
N TRP A 88 28.08 5.55 0.07
CA TRP A 88 27.59 4.67 1.14
C TRP A 88 28.69 4.01 2.00
N LYS A 89 29.96 4.40 1.88
CA LYS A 89 31.06 3.80 2.66
C LYS A 89 30.97 4.18 4.15
N GLU A 90 30.61 3.17 4.96
CA GLU A 90 30.42 3.10 6.43
C GLU A 90 29.06 3.60 7.01
N PRO A 91 28.38 2.85 7.92
CA PRO A 91 28.67 1.53 8.50
C PRO A 91 27.76 0.40 7.99
N LEU A 92 26.97 0.60 6.93
CA LEU A 92 26.09 -0.47 6.41
C LEU A 92 26.88 -1.43 5.51
N PRO A 93 26.70 -2.76 5.63
CA PRO A 93 27.36 -3.73 4.76
C PRO A 93 27.10 -3.38 3.29
N THR A 94 28.17 -3.51 2.52
CA THR A 94 28.40 -3.01 1.15
C THR A 94 27.14 -2.99 0.29
N ARG A 95 26.53 -1.81 0.12
CA ARG A 95 25.42 -1.62 -0.83
C ARG A 95 25.94 -1.85 -2.24
N CYS A 96 25.46 -2.92 -2.89
CA CYS A 96 25.94 -3.31 -4.21
C CYS A 96 25.53 -2.29 -5.29
N SER A 97 26.42 -1.96 -6.23
CA SER A 97 26.13 -1.10 -7.39
C SER A 97 25.05 -1.70 -8.30
N GLU A 98 24.93 -3.03 -8.31
CA GLU A 98 23.90 -3.82 -9.01
C GLU A 98 22.47 -3.46 -8.60
N HIS A 99 22.26 -2.89 -7.42
CA HIS A 99 20.94 -2.47 -6.95
C HIS A 99 20.56 -1.07 -7.45
N ILE A 100 21.44 -0.37 -8.15
CA ILE A 100 21.11 0.89 -8.82
C ILE A 100 20.43 0.56 -10.15
N VAL A 101 19.29 1.21 -10.40
CA VAL A 101 18.40 0.95 -11.53
C VAL A 101 18.49 2.13 -12.49
N ARG A 102 18.73 1.83 -13.76
CA ARG A 102 18.83 2.84 -14.83
C ARG A 102 17.45 3.23 -15.34
N PRO A 103 17.23 4.49 -15.75
CA PRO A 103 15.99 4.87 -16.43
C PRO A 103 15.84 4.10 -17.75
N SER A 104 14.59 3.93 -18.21
CA SER A 104 14.24 3.16 -19.42
C SER A 104 13.49 4.01 -20.45
N GLY A 105 13.61 3.61 -21.71
CA GLY A 105 12.88 4.21 -22.83
C GLY A 105 13.64 5.38 -23.48
N SER A 106 12.95 6.14 -24.32
CA SER A 106 13.55 7.14 -25.19
C SER A 106 13.76 8.48 -24.49
N TRP A 107 14.97 9.04 -24.57
CA TRP A 107 15.24 10.42 -24.14
C TRP A 107 14.49 11.47 -24.97
N GLN A 108 13.96 11.08 -26.14
CA GLN A 108 13.07 11.86 -26.99
C GLN A 108 11.59 11.56 -26.74
N ALA A 109 11.24 10.87 -25.64
CA ALA A 109 9.87 10.49 -25.32
C ALA A 109 8.90 11.69 -25.34
N ARG A 110 7.62 11.39 -25.52
CA ARG A 110 6.53 12.37 -25.39
C ARG A 110 5.99 12.42 -23.98
N ILE A 111 5.96 11.27 -23.29
CA ILE A 111 5.57 11.14 -21.88
C ILE A 111 6.73 10.59 -21.05
N ALA A 112 6.91 11.16 -19.87
CA ALA A 112 7.77 10.64 -18.82
C ALA A 112 6.94 10.06 -17.67
N HIS A 113 7.31 8.89 -17.17
CA HIS A 113 6.74 8.26 -15.98
C HIS A 113 7.75 8.39 -14.84
N HIS A 114 7.44 9.24 -13.86
CA HIS A 114 8.28 9.51 -12.70
C HIS A 114 7.78 8.74 -11.48
N LEU A 115 8.51 7.69 -11.12
CA LEU A 115 8.21 6.76 -10.05
C LEU A 115 8.94 7.13 -8.75
N HIS A 116 8.65 6.40 -7.68
CA HIS A 116 9.17 6.71 -6.35
C HIS A 116 10.57 6.14 -6.12
N ASN A 117 10.68 4.82 -6.05
CA ASN A 117 11.93 4.10 -5.93
C ASN A 117 11.71 2.66 -6.40
N PRO A 118 12.73 2.01 -6.96
CA PRO A 118 12.60 0.63 -7.35
C PRO A 118 12.59 -0.26 -6.10
N SER A 119 11.83 -1.35 -6.16
CA SER A 119 11.71 -2.33 -5.06
C SER A 119 12.49 -3.61 -5.36
N TYR A 120 12.69 -4.45 -4.35
CA TYR A 120 13.21 -5.82 -4.52
C TYR A 120 12.16 -6.82 -5.02
N THR A 121 10.91 -6.42 -5.20
CA THR A 121 9.84 -7.29 -5.73
C THR A 121 9.94 -7.34 -7.27
N THR A 122 10.93 -8.08 -7.77
CA THR A 122 11.30 -8.21 -9.19
C THR A 122 12.12 -9.49 -9.41
N LEU A 123 12.21 -9.99 -10.65
CA LEU A 123 13.15 -11.05 -11.05
C LEU A 123 14.56 -10.54 -11.35
N HIS A 124 14.69 -9.23 -11.56
CA HIS A 124 15.92 -8.55 -11.99
C HIS A 124 16.45 -7.63 -10.89
N ALA A 125 16.66 -8.18 -9.70
CA ALA A 125 17.12 -7.43 -8.53
C ALA A 125 18.49 -6.75 -8.70
N LYS A 126 19.33 -7.20 -9.64
CA LYS A 126 20.77 -6.85 -9.74
C LYS A 126 21.24 -6.16 -11.03
N ASN A 127 20.38 -6.00 -12.04
CA ASN A 127 20.82 -5.43 -13.33
C ASN A 127 19.65 -4.79 -14.10
N GLY A 128 18.63 -4.34 -13.37
CA GLY A 128 17.38 -3.89 -13.98
C GLY A 128 17.46 -2.44 -14.42
N GLU A 129 16.85 -2.15 -15.56
CA GLU A 129 16.32 -0.83 -15.81
C GLU A 129 14.94 -0.67 -15.13
N VAL A 130 14.40 0.54 -15.09
CA VAL A 130 13.13 0.83 -14.42
C VAL A 130 11.95 0.14 -15.12
N ALA A 131 11.94 0.05 -16.45
CA ALA A 131 10.88 -0.64 -17.21
C ALA A 131 11.03 -2.16 -17.12
N ASP A 132 10.67 -2.69 -15.96
CA ASP A 132 10.76 -4.10 -15.62
C ASP A 132 9.37 -4.71 -15.54
N ALA A 133 9.00 -5.52 -16.54
CA ALA A 133 7.69 -6.17 -16.60
C ALA A 133 7.47 -7.22 -15.50
N THR A 134 8.52 -7.57 -14.75
CA THR A 134 8.45 -8.53 -13.65
C THR A 134 8.17 -7.88 -12.31
N ASN A 135 8.30 -6.56 -12.20
CA ASN A 135 7.85 -5.79 -11.06
C ASN A 135 6.39 -5.38 -11.26
N GLY A 136 5.51 -5.71 -10.30
CA GLY A 136 4.06 -5.48 -10.47
C GLY A 136 3.65 -4.01 -10.68
N CYS A 137 4.40 -3.03 -10.17
CA CYS A 137 4.06 -1.61 -10.31
C CYS A 137 4.41 -1.07 -11.70
N THR A 138 5.62 -1.38 -12.18
CA THR A 138 6.09 -0.98 -13.52
C THR A 138 5.37 -1.77 -14.59
N ALA A 139 5.10 -3.06 -14.39
CA ALA A 139 4.27 -3.88 -15.26
C ALA A 139 2.86 -3.30 -15.46
N LEU A 140 2.25 -2.73 -14.41
CA LEU A 140 0.96 -2.06 -14.50
C LEU A 140 0.97 -0.90 -15.49
N ILE A 141 2.05 -0.10 -15.46
CA ILE A 141 2.25 1.02 -16.38
C ILE A 141 2.58 0.49 -17.78
N MET A 142 3.47 -0.51 -17.88
CA MET A 142 3.90 -1.08 -19.15
C MET A 142 2.75 -1.69 -19.95
N ASN A 143 1.79 -2.31 -19.26
CA ASN A 143 0.61 -2.90 -19.88
C ASN A 143 -0.43 -1.85 -20.34
N HIS A 144 -0.27 -0.57 -20.02
CA HIS A 144 -1.15 0.53 -20.43
C HIS A 144 -0.58 1.31 -21.63
N HIS A 145 -0.38 0.62 -22.77
CA HIS A 145 0.20 1.17 -24.01
C HIS A 145 1.59 1.81 -23.87
N TYR A 146 2.41 1.33 -22.95
CA TYR A 146 3.80 1.75 -22.90
C TYR A 146 4.53 1.33 -24.18
N ASP A 147 5.12 2.31 -24.82
CA ASP A 147 5.96 2.19 -26.01
C ASP A 147 7.33 2.82 -25.68
N PRO A 148 8.42 2.05 -25.58
CA PRO A 148 9.73 2.56 -25.17
C PRO A 148 10.30 3.62 -26.13
N GLU A 149 9.82 3.72 -27.36
CA GLU A 149 10.25 4.79 -28.29
C GLU A 149 9.58 6.13 -27.98
N ARG A 150 8.40 6.08 -27.36
CA ARG A 150 7.55 7.25 -27.09
C ARG A 150 7.41 7.59 -25.62
N HIS A 151 7.85 6.69 -24.73
CA HIS A 151 7.76 6.81 -23.29
C HIS A 151 9.14 6.70 -22.66
N PHE A 152 9.29 7.37 -21.53
CA PHE A 152 10.48 7.30 -20.69
C PHE A 152 10.04 6.99 -19.26
N MET A 153 10.74 6.14 -18.53
CA MET A 153 10.40 5.74 -17.17
C MET A 153 11.62 5.83 -16.27
N PHE A 154 11.50 6.51 -15.14
CA PHE A 154 12.58 6.69 -14.18
C PHE A 154 12.03 6.79 -12.76
N ASP A 155 12.83 6.42 -11.77
CA ASP A 155 12.50 6.58 -10.36
C ASP A 155 13.03 7.92 -9.81
N HIS A 156 12.47 8.40 -8.70
CA HIS A 156 12.99 9.55 -7.97
C HIS A 156 14.24 9.19 -7.15
N PHE A 157 14.27 7.97 -6.61
CA PHE A 157 15.46 7.37 -6.03
C PHE A 157 15.86 6.16 -6.87
N HIS A 158 17.10 6.13 -7.33
CA HIS A 158 17.56 5.22 -8.37
C HIS A 158 18.13 3.91 -7.82
N ARG A 159 17.91 3.60 -6.53
CA ARG A 159 18.44 2.41 -5.87
C ARG A 159 17.29 1.57 -5.31
N ARG A 160 17.40 0.24 -5.45
CA ARG A 160 16.44 -0.70 -4.88
C ARG A 160 16.47 -0.66 -3.36
N GLU A 161 15.31 -0.43 -2.77
CA GLU A 161 15.12 -0.39 -1.33
C GLU A 161 13.88 -1.17 -0.90
N ASP A 162 13.91 -1.70 0.31
CA ASP A 162 12.77 -2.28 1.03
C ASP A 162 12.05 -1.24 1.91
N PHE A 163 12.50 0.02 1.88
CA PHE A 163 11.93 1.12 2.64
C PHE A 163 11.76 2.39 1.80
N CYS A 164 10.99 3.34 2.33
CA CYS A 164 10.79 4.66 1.72
C CYS A 164 12.04 5.55 1.88
N PRO A 165 12.75 5.92 0.79
CA PRO A 165 14.00 6.67 0.91
C PRO A 165 13.81 8.09 1.45
N PHE A 166 12.71 8.77 1.12
CA PHE A 166 12.39 10.09 1.70
C PHE A 166 12.43 10.11 3.24
N ALA A 167 12.10 8.99 3.89
CA ALA A 167 12.02 8.88 5.34
C ALA A 167 13.32 8.40 6.00
N LYS A 168 14.20 7.70 5.26
CA LYS A 168 15.34 6.97 5.83
C LYS A 168 16.69 7.32 5.24
N TYR A 169 16.76 7.88 4.04
CA TYR A 169 18.04 8.31 3.47
C TYR A 169 18.59 9.50 4.28
N PRO A 170 19.90 9.48 4.59
CA PRO A 170 20.60 10.68 5.04
C PRO A 170 20.44 11.81 4.01
N ASP A 171 20.41 13.05 4.48
CA ASP A 171 20.13 14.22 3.63
C ASP A 171 21.11 14.34 2.45
N HIS A 172 22.39 14.02 2.65
CA HIS A 172 23.40 14.06 1.58
C HIS A 172 23.18 12.98 0.52
N ILE A 173 22.75 11.76 0.90
CA ILE A 173 22.38 10.73 -0.09
C ILE A 173 21.11 11.13 -0.83
N ARG A 174 20.11 11.64 -0.10
CA ARG A 174 18.86 12.09 -0.69
C ARG A 174 19.12 13.18 -1.72
N ALA A 175 19.90 14.20 -1.36
CA ALA A 175 20.30 15.27 -2.27
C ALA A 175 21.05 14.74 -3.49
N PHE A 176 21.92 13.74 -3.33
CA PHE A 176 22.63 13.11 -4.45
C PHE A 176 21.68 12.47 -5.48
N HIS A 177 20.66 11.73 -5.02
CA HIS A 177 19.62 11.17 -5.90
C HIS A 177 18.69 12.23 -6.50
N GLU A 178 18.32 13.25 -5.72
CA GLU A 178 17.48 14.36 -6.18
C GLU A 178 18.18 15.17 -7.28
N ASN A 179 19.49 15.44 -7.14
CA ASN A 179 20.30 16.10 -8.16
C ASN A 179 20.39 15.26 -9.45
N HIS A 180 20.58 13.94 -9.33
CA HIS A 180 20.58 13.06 -10.49
C HIS A 180 19.21 13.01 -11.18
N THR A 181 18.13 13.00 -10.40
CA THR A 181 16.76 13.10 -10.92
C THR A 181 16.53 14.42 -11.65
N GLU A 182 17.03 15.53 -11.11
CA GLU A 182 16.97 16.82 -11.79
C GLU A 182 17.77 16.82 -13.09
N TRP A 183 18.96 16.19 -13.12
CA TRP A 183 19.74 16.00 -14.34
C TRP A 183 18.97 15.18 -15.40
N ILE A 184 18.36 14.04 -15.02
CA ILE A 184 17.52 13.23 -15.92
C ILE A 184 16.41 14.10 -16.50
N ARG A 185 15.66 14.81 -15.64
CA ARG A 185 14.57 15.69 -16.07
C ARG A 185 15.08 16.75 -17.03
N ASN A 186 16.20 17.40 -16.75
CA ASN A 186 16.77 18.46 -17.58
C ASN A 186 17.27 17.96 -18.95
N THR A 187 17.68 16.70 -19.03
CA THR A 187 18.12 16.04 -20.27
C THR A 187 16.94 15.52 -21.10
N LEU A 188 15.87 15.09 -20.43
CA LEU A 188 14.68 14.50 -21.05
C LEU A 188 13.84 15.54 -21.83
N GLN A 189 13.43 15.18 -23.05
CA GLN A 189 12.65 16.05 -23.93
C GLN A 189 11.12 15.92 -23.78
N ALA A 190 10.66 15.02 -22.91
CA ALA A 190 9.24 14.81 -22.66
C ALA A 190 8.59 16.09 -22.12
N LYS A 191 7.54 16.55 -22.81
CA LYS A 191 6.76 17.73 -22.43
C LYS A 191 5.71 17.38 -21.38
N ILE A 192 5.30 16.11 -21.31
CA ILE A 192 4.30 15.60 -20.37
C ILE A 192 4.99 14.66 -19.38
N GLU A 193 4.75 14.86 -18.09
CA GLU A 193 5.31 14.05 -17.02
C GLU A 193 4.21 13.56 -16.07
N ILE A 194 4.12 12.26 -15.86
CA ILE A 194 3.20 11.64 -14.92
C ILE A 194 3.99 11.28 -13.66
N ILE A 195 3.68 11.93 -12.54
CA ILE A 195 4.35 11.70 -11.26
C ILE A 195 3.48 10.80 -10.39
N TYR A 196 4.01 9.62 -10.03
CA TYR A 196 3.28 8.61 -9.31
C TYR A 196 3.56 8.65 -7.80
N GLY A 197 2.48 8.76 -7.02
CA GLY A 197 2.53 8.59 -5.57
C GLY A 197 2.71 9.87 -4.75
N SER A 198 2.27 9.81 -3.50
CA SER A 198 2.14 11.00 -2.65
C SER A 198 3.47 11.61 -2.23
N SER A 199 4.52 10.81 -2.07
CA SER A 199 5.82 11.30 -1.59
C SER A 199 6.52 12.14 -2.66
N VAL A 200 6.58 11.64 -3.90
CA VAL A 200 7.15 12.37 -5.04
C VAL A 200 6.31 13.60 -5.36
N ARG A 201 4.97 13.50 -5.29
CA ARG A 201 4.08 14.67 -5.42
C ARG A 201 4.41 15.77 -4.40
N LYS A 202 4.56 15.42 -3.12
CA LYS A 202 4.89 16.40 -2.06
C LYS A 202 6.25 17.04 -2.32
N TRP A 203 7.22 16.27 -2.79
CA TRP A 203 8.52 16.80 -3.19
C TRP A 203 8.38 17.78 -4.37
N ALA A 204 7.68 17.38 -5.44
CA ALA A 204 7.49 18.21 -6.63
C ALA A 204 6.79 19.53 -6.31
N MET A 205 5.72 19.50 -5.51
CA MET A 205 5.00 20.70 -5.07
C MET A 205 5.83 21.63 -4.20
N LYS A 206 6.89 21.13 -3.55
CA LYS A 206 7.78 21.92 -2.69
C LYS A 206 8.96 22.53 -3.45
N HIS A 207 9.51 21.80 -4.43
CA HIS A 207 10.79 22.16 -5.06
C HIS A 207 10.65 22.68 -6.49
N LEU A 208 9.50 22.48 -7.14
CA LEU A 208 9.24 22.99 -8.49
C LEU A 208 8.35 24.23 -8.42
N ASP A 209 8.59 25.19 -9.33
CA ASP A 209 7.72 26.33 -9.53
C ASP A 209 6.50 25.89 -10.36
N LEU A 210 5.39 25.58 -9.69
CA LEU A 210 4.19 25.02 -10.31
C LEU A 210 3.00 25.98 -10.24
N THR A 211 2.37 26.25 -11.38
CA THR A 211 0.97 26.75 -11.41
C THR A 211 0.03 25.64 -11.80
N SER A 212 -1.22 25.67 -11.35
CA SER A 212 -2.17 24.57 -11.57
C SER A 212 -3.42 25.03 -12.30
N LEU A 213 -3.93 24.25 -13.25
CA LEU A 213 -5.22 24.44 -13.92
C LEU A 213 -6.07 23.19 -13.72
N ASN A 214 -7.24 23.36 -13.08
CA ASN A 214 -8.23 22.29 -13.01
C ASN A 214 -8.97 22.21 -14.35
N LEU A 215 -9.06 21.01 -14.91
CA LEU A 215 -9.84 20.76 -16.11
C LEU A 215 -11.34 20.81 -15.79
N TRP A 216 -12.16 20.84 -16.84
CA TRP A 216 -13.60 21.03 -16.76
C TRP A 216 -14.34 20.12 -17.75
N GLY A 217 -15.67 20.09 -17.65
CA GLY A 217 -16.49 19.19 -18.47
C GLY A 217 -16.23 17.74 -18.09
N GLU A 218 -16.01 16.88 -19.08
CA GLU A 218 -15.78 15.45 -18.87
C GLU A 218 -14.46 15.13 -18.13
N TYR A 219 -13.53 16.08 -18.07
CA TYR A 219 -12.24 15.94 -17.38
C TYR A 219 -12.23 16.59 -15.99
N GLU A 220 -13.40 16.95 -15.44
CA GLU A 220 -13.48 17.54 -14.10
C GLU A 220 -12.83 16.63 -13.05
N GLY A 221 -11.97 17.23 -12.21
CA GLY A 221 -11.21 16.52 -11.18
C GLY A 221 -9.76 16.20 -11.57
N VAL A 222 -9.37 16.43 -12.83
CA VAL A 222 -7.96 16.36 -13.26
C VAL A 222 -7.30 17.73 -13.17
N TRP A 223 -6.14 17.78 -12.50
CA TRP A 223 -5.33 18.98 -12.38
C TRP A 223 -4.09 18.87 -13.27
N LEU A 224 -3.91 19.84 -14.15
CA LEU A 224 -2.66 20.05 -14.87
C LEU A 224 -1.77 21.00 -14.08
N HIS A 225 -0.52 20.61 -13.84
CA HIS A 225 0.48 21.44 -13.20
C HIS A 225 1.52 21.87 -14.22
N PHE A 226 1.79 23.17 -14.34
CA PHE A 226 2.77 23.71 -15.28
C PHE A 226 4.04 24.06 -14.53
N GLU A 227 5.14 23.39 -14.87
CA GLU A 227 6.46 23.69 -14.33
C GLU A 227 7.06 24.88 -15.07
N TRP A 228 7.32 25.97 -14.35
CA TRP A 228 7.92 27.17 -14.90
C TRP A 228 9.43 27.14 -14.79
N LYS A 229 10.10 27.59 -15.84
CA LYS A 229 11.53 27.89 -15.81
C LYS A 229 11.79 29.35 -16.18
N PRO A 230 12.69 30.02 -15.45
CA PRO A 230 13.11 31.36 -15.82
C PRO A 230 13.90 31.32 -17.14
N ILE A 231 13.73 32.38 -17.94
CA ILE A 231 14.53 32.67 -19.12
C ILE A 231 14.94 34.15 -19.08
N VAL A 232 15.91 34.55 -19.89
CA VAL A 232 16.45 35.92 -19.92
C VAL A 232 15.34 36.97 -20.05
N ALA A 233 14.31 36.69 -20.84
CA ALA A 233 13.16 37.57 -21.08
C ALA A 233 11.85 37.03 -20.48
N GLY A 234 11.87 36.53 -19.25
CA GLY A 234 10.66 36.14 -18.51
C GLY A 234 10.66 34.68 -18.05
N LYS A 235 9.58 33.97 -18.36
CA LYS A 235 9.40 32.56 -17.96
C LYS A 235 8.81 31.74 -19.10
N LYS A 236 9.08 30.43 -19.09
CA LYS A 236 8.47 29.46 -20.01
C LYS A 236 7.99 28.24 -19.26
N ILE A 237 7.02 27.54 -19.82
CA ILE A 237 6.62 26.23 -19.29
C ILE A 237 7.65 25.20 -19.76
N ALA A 238 8.28 24.50 -18.83
CA ALA A 238 9.19 23.40 -19.14
C ALA A 238 8.41 22.11 -19.43
N ARG A 239 7.44 21.77 -18.57
CA ARG A 239 6.65 20.54 -18.64
C ARG A 239 5.24 20.74 -18.11
N ILE A 240 4.32 19.90 -18.57
CA ILE A 240 2.98 19.70 -18.01
C ILE A 240 3.03 18.43 -17.17
N ILE A 241 2.77 18.57 -15.87
CA ILE A 241 2.84 17.53 -14.86
C ILE A 241 1.42 17.10 -14.47
N ILE A 242 1.21 15.79 -14.41
CA ILE A 242 -0.03 15.17 -13.91
C ILE A 242 0.33 14.26 -12.74
N PHE A 243 -0.25 14.51 -11.57
CA PHE A 243 -0.07 13.64 -10.42
C PHE A 243 -1.03 12.46 -10.48
N ALA A 244 -0.48 11.25 -10.39
CA ALA A 244 -1.21 9.99 -10.42
C ALA A 244 -1.04 9.23 -9.10
N LEU A 245 -1.98 8.31 -8.81
CA LEU A 245 -1.84 7.39 -7.69
C LEU A 245 -0.73 6.39 -7.97
N HIS A 246 0.01 6.01 -6.92
CA HIS A 246 1.10 5.04 -7.05
C HIS A 246 0.55 3.68 -7.54
N PRO A 247 1.14 3.00 -8.55
CA PRO A 247 0.59 1.76 -9.11
C PRO A 247 0.34 0.66 -8.07
N GLN A 248 1.15 0.59 -7.02
CA GLN A 248 0.96 -0.34 -5.89
C GLN A 248 -0.43 -0.25 -5.24
N ARG A 249 -1.10 0.91 -5.29
CA ARG A 249 -2.50 1.10 -4.82
C ARG A 249 -3.48 0.16 -5.53
N PHE A 250 -3.21 -0.20 -6.78
CA PHE A 250 -4.07 -1.06 -7.58
C PHE A 250 -3.68 -2.55 -7.51
N LEU A 251 -2.48 -2.86 -7.00
CA LEU A 251 -2.04 -4.23 -6.76
C LEU A 251 -2.71 -4.83 -5.52
N SER A 252 -2.83 -4.05 -4.46
CA SER A 252 -3.44 -4.51 -3.21
C SER A 252 -4.94 -4.75 -3.40
N TYR A 253 -5.47 -5.87 -2.89
CA TYR A 253 -6.91 -6.18 -2.98
C TYR A 253 -7.78 -5.25 -2.12
N GLN A 254 -7.20 -4.66 -1.08
CA GLN A 254 -7.92 -3.91 -0.04
C GLN A 254 -8.03 -2.41 -0.33
N SER A 255 -7.15 -1.84 -1.17
CA SER A 255 -7.13 -0.41 -1.50
C SER A 255 -7.85 -0.06 -2.81
N ARG A 256 -8.78 -0.92 -3.26
CA ARG A 256 -9.39 -0.86 -4.59
C ARG A 256 -10.72 -0.10 -4.58
N SER A 257 -10.71 1.21 -4.30
CA SER A 257 -11.94 1.96 -4.59
C SER A 257 -12.09 2.05 -6.12
N GLN A 258 -13.25 1.62 -6.65
CA GLN A 258 -13.55 1.74 -8.07
C GLN A 258 -13.42 3.20 -8.54
N ARG A 259 -13.75 4.14 -7.64
CA ARG A 259 -13.58 5.57 -7.84
C ARG A 259 -12.12 5.95 -8.10
N GLU A 260 -11.16 5.54 -7.26
CA GLU A 260 -9.74 5.84 -7.48
C GLU A 260 -9.23 5.26 -8.81
N ALA A 261 -9.74 4.10 -9.22
CA ALA A 261 -9.39 3.49 -10.50
C ALA A 261 -9.91 4.30 -11.70
N ILE A 262 -11.17 4.72 -11.67
CA ILE A 262 -11.76 5.61 -12.70
C ILE A 262 -11.01 6.95 -12.76
N GLU A 263 -10.74 7.55 -11.60
CA GLU A 263 -9.98 8.81 -11.53
C GLU A 263 -8.53 8.62 -12.04
N GLN A 264 -7.94 7.44 -11.84
CA GLN A 264 -6.63 7.11 -12.37
C GLN A 264 -6.68 6.98 -13.90
N ASP A 265 -7.63 6.24 -14.45
CA ASP A 265 -7.83 6.12 -15.90
C ASP A 265 -7.98 7.50 -16.54
N LEU A 266 -8.79 8.38 -15.95
CA LEU A 266 -9.00 9.74 -16.45
C LEU A 266 -7.71 10.58 -16.41
N ARG A 267 -6.89 10.46 -15.37
CA ARG A 267 -5.59 11.18 -15.30
C ARG A 267 -4.63 10.69 -16.37
N ILE A 268 -4.57 9.38 -16.58
CA ILE A 268 -3.64 8.79 -17.56
C ILE A 268 -4.14 9.06 -19.00
N SER A 269 -5.44 9.02 -19.27
CA SER A 269 -6.00 9.37 -20.58
C SER A 269 -5.68 10.82 -20.96
N VAL A 270 -5.86 11.76 -20.02
CA VAL A 270 -5.47 13.17 -20.23
C VAL A 270 -3.99 13.30 -20.58
N ALA A 271 -3.10 12.59 -19.87
CA ALA A 271 -1.66 12.61 -20.18
C ALA A 271 -1.37 12.12 -21.61
N HIS A 272 -2.03 11.04 -22.06
CA HIS A 272 -1.88 10.48 -23.40
C HIS A 272 -2.46 11.39 -24.48
N GLN A 273 -3.62 12.00 -24.24
CA GLN A 273 -4.20 12.98 -25.16
C GLN A 273 -3.31 14.22 -25.31
N LEU A 274 -2.77 14.76 -24.22
CA LEU A 274 -1.80 15.87 -24.26
C LEU A 274 -0.54 15.51 -25.07
N ALA A 275 -0.10 14.25 -25.03
CA ALA A 275 1.07 13.76 -25.76
C ALA A 275 0.78 13.26 -27.18
N CYS A 276 -0.49 13.30 -27.61
CA CYS A 276 -0.97 12.70 -28.86
C CYS A 276 -0.58 11.21 -28.98
N LEU A 277 -0.85 10.43 -27.92
CA LEU A 277 -0.59 9.00 -27.83
C LEU A 277 -1.90 8.21 -27.59
N PRO A 278 -1.96 6.94 -28.03
CA PRO A 278 -3.09 6.07 -27.72
C PRO A 278 -3.07 5.65 -26.24
N PHE A 279 -4.24 5.31 -25.69
CA PHE A 279 -4.39 4.76 -24.35
C PHE A 279 -5.54 3.74 -24.31
N THR A 280 -5.59 2.90 -23.28
CA THR A 280 -6.69 1.95 -23.07
C THR A 280 -7.71 2.60 -22.15
N ASP A 281 -8.94 2.76 -22.63
CA ASP A 281 -10.06 3.23 -21.82
C ASP A 281 -10.33 2.28 -20.65
N ASP A 282 -10.67 2.84 -19.49
CA ASP A 282 -11.05 2.11 -18.29
C ASP A 282 -10.05 1.02 -17.87
N TYR A 283 -8.76 1.15 -18.20
CA TYR A 283 -7.77 0.09 -17.96
C TYR A 283 -7.67 -0.29 -16.49
N TYR A 284 -7.56 0.67 -15.57
CA TYR A 284 -7.53 0.46 -14.13
C TYR A 284 -8.93 0.14 -13.58
N ALA A 285 -10.01 0.62 -14.20
CA ALA A 285 -11.38 0.37 -13.76
C ALA A 285 -11.85 -1.06 -14.12
N THR A 286 -11.48 -1.58 -15.28
CA THR A 286 -11.95 -2.87 -15.86
C THR A 286 -11.22 -4.09 -15.34
N ARG A 287 -10.02 -3.93 -14.76
CA ARG A 287 -9.29 -5.09 -14.20
C ARG A 287 -8.72 -6.03 -15.22
N LEU A 288 -8.53 -5.58 -16.47
CA LEU A 288 -7.94 -6.38 -17.55
C LEU A 288 -6.61 -7.04 -17.14
N TRP A 289 -5.76 -6.31 -16.41
CA TRP A 289 -4.46 -6.82 -15.95
C TRP A 289 -4.57 -7.91 -14.86
N THR A 290 -5.71 -8.06 -14.17
CA THR A 290 -5.93 -9.15 -13.20
C THR A 290 -6.24 -10.49 -13.85
N SER A 291 -6.74 -10.48 -15.10
CA SER A 291 -7.04 -11.70 -15.86
C SER A 291 -5.80 -12.36 -16.48
N LYS A 292 -4.68 -11.64 -16.57
CA LYS A 292 -3.38 -12.16 -16.99
C LYS A 292 -2.74 -12.92 -15.82
N ALA A 293 -3.12 -14.18 -15.62
CA ALA A 293 -2.74 -15.02 -14.47
C ALA A 293 -1.22 -15.14 -14.21
N GLU A 294 -0.37 -14.92 -15.21
CA GLU A 294 1.09 -14.87 -15.07
C GLU A 294 1.58 -13.74 -14.14
N PHE A 295 0.80 -12.67 -13.98
CA PHE A 295 1.18 -11.45 -13.25
C PHE A 295 1.45 -11.68 -11.75
N ILE A 296 0.61 -12.49 -11.09
CA ILE A 296 0.75 -12.83 -9.66
C ILE A 296 1.60 -14.10 -9.49
N GLN A 297 1.50 -15.03 -10.43
CA GLN A 297 2.25 -16.28 -10.37
C GLN A 297 3.77 -16.04 -10.50
N ASN A 298 4.22 -15.18 -11.41
CA ASN A 298 5.66 -14.95 -11.61
C ASN A 298 6.33 -14.21 -10.44
N THR A 299 5.64 -13.26 -9.80
CA THR A 299 6.22 -12.56 -8.63
C THR A 299 6.28 -13.45 -7.39
N TYR A 300 5.28 -14.31 -7.18
CA TYR A 300 5.23 -15.23 -6.05
C TYR A 300 6.12 -16.47 -6.24
N PHE A 301 6.12 -17.08 -7.43
CA PHE A 301 6.93 -18.25 -7.77
C PHE A 301 8.43 -17.97 -7.63
N ASN A 302 8.86 -16.75 -7.97
CA ASN A 302 10.28 -16.43 -7.96
C ASN A 302 10.82 -15.97 -6.61
N ALA A 303 10.02 -15.34 -5.76
CA ALA A 303 10.39 -15.15 -4.35
C ALA A 303 10.65 -16.52 -3.68
N ARG A 304 9.88 -17.54 -4.08
CA ARG A 304 10.04 -18.91 -3.63
C ARG A 304 11.26 -19.61 -4.27
N CYS A 305 11.48 -19.50 -5.58
CA CYS A 305 12.63 -20.11 -6.24
C CYS A 305 13.98 -19.49 -5.84
N LEU A 306 14.02 -18.19 -5.52
CA LEU A 306 15.22 -17.54 -4.98
C LEU A 306 15.53 -18.03 -3.57
N ALA A 307 14.52 -18.15 -2.70
CA ALA A 307 14.67 -18.75 -1.38
C ALA A 307 15.09 -20.23 -1.45
N GLU A 308 14.58 -20.99 -2.42
CA GLU A 308 14.98 -22.39 -2.65
C GLU A 308 16.42 -22.50 -3.18
N LYS A 309 16.89 -21.59 -4.05
CA LYS A 309 18.28 -21.57 -4.55
C LYS A 309 19.31 -21.13 -3.51
N GLU A 310 18.96 -20.22 -2.62
CA GLU A 310 19.84 -19.82 -1.52
C GLU A 310 19.94 -20.93 -0.46
N ASN A 311 18.85 -21.65 -0.21
CA ASN A 311 18.84 -22.81 0.68
C ASN A 311 19.53 -24.04 0.08
N SER A 312 19.52 -24.21 -1.25
CA SER A 312 20.17 -25.36 -1.91
C SER A 312 21.69 -25.27 -2.01
N ARG A 313 22.30 -24.13 -1.69
CA ARG A 313 23.78 -23.98 -1.66
C ARG A 313 24.44 -24.61 -0.44
N PHE A 314 23.65 -25.05 0.54
CA PHE A 314 24.14 -25.75 1.74
C PHE A 314 23.46 -27.12 1.90
N GLY A 315 23.83 -28.12 1.09
CA GLY A 315 23.43 -29.51 1.39
C GLY A 315 23.35 -30.53 0.24
N ILE A 316 24.51 -31.07 -0.15
CA ILE A 316 24.86 -32.46 -0.60
C ILE A 316 24.02 -33.22 -1.67
N VAL A 317 24.81 -33.85 -2.57
CA VAL A 317 24.66 -35.06 -3.42
C VAL A 317 24.26 -34.84 -4.88
N ASP A 318 25.28 -34.76 -5.73
CA ASP A 318 25.20 -35.03 -7.17
C ASP A 318 24.71 -36.47 -7.41
N LEU A 319 23.53 -36.61 -8.02
CA LEU A 319 23.14 -37.84 -8.71
C LEU A 319 23.40 -37.67 -10.22
N PRO A 320 23.88 -38.71 -10.92
CA PRO A 320 24.31 -38.59 -12.31
C PRO A 320 23.10 -38.37 -13.22
N ARG A 321 22.97 -37.16 -13.75
CA ARG A 321 22.08 -36.89 -14.89
C ARG A 321 22.63 -37.59 -16.13
N GLN A 322 21.94 -38.65 -16.58
CA GLN A 322 22.13 -39.18 -17.93
C GLN A 322 21.87 -38.06 -18.95
N ARG A 323 22.90 -37.75 -19.75
CA ARG A 323 22.81 -36.86 -20.90
C ARG A 323 22.04 -37.55 -22.02
N ASN A 324 20.80 -37.15 -22.24
CA ASN A 324 20.20 -37.25 -23.56
C ASN A 324 20.36 -35.88 -24.23
N ILE A 325 21.19 -35.86 -25.28
CA ILE A 325 21.41 -34.70 -26.16
C ILE A 325 20.19 -34.59 -27.07
N PRO A 326 19.41 -33.48 -27.06
CA PRO A 326 18.41 -33.24 -28.09
C PRO A 326 19.10 -32.69 -29.34
N THR A 327 18.69 -33.18 -30.50
CA THR A 327 19.06 -32.67 -31.83
C THR A 327 18.54 -31.24 -32.05
N PRO A 328 19.18 -30.42 -32.91
CA PRO A 328 18.96 -28.97 -32.94
C PRO A 328 17.66 -28.46 -33.60
N ASP A 329 16.75 -29.33 -34.06
CA ASP A 329 15.63 -28.91 -34.94
C ASP A 329 14.21 -29.18 -34.41
N ALA A 330 14.04 -29.39 -33.09
CA ALA A 330 12.70 -29.48 -32.51
C ALA A 330 12.20 -28.11 -32.03
N ALA A 331 11.30 -27.50 -32.80
CA ALA A 331 10.57 -26.31 -32.39
C ALA A 331 9.87 -26.52 -31.04
N CYS A 332 10.02 -25.57 -30.11
CA CYS A 332 9.27 -25.54 -28.85
C CYS A 332 7.76 -25.58 -29.13
N PRO A 333 6.99 -26.50 -28.52
CA PRO A 333 5.54 -26.45 -28.64
C PRO A 333 5.03 -25.26 -27.83
N ILE A 334 4.40 -24.32 -28.52
CA ILE A 334 3.61 -23.24 -27.94
C ILE A 334 2.38 -23.89 -27.30
N THR A 335 2.38 -24.05 -25.97
CA THR A 335 1.18 -24.45 -25.20
C THR A 335 0.37 -23.21 -24.84
N THR A 336 -0.68 -22.92 -25.62
CA THR A 336 -1.63 -21.81 -25.42
C THR A 336 -2.94 -22.24 -24.77
N ASP A 337 -3.06 -23.43 -24.18
CA ASP A 337 -4.36 -23.94 -23.75
C ASP A 337 -4.53 -23.94 -22.22
N THR A 338 -5.38 -23.04 -21.72
CA THR A 338 -5.86 -23.02 -20.32
C THR A 338 -6.99 -24.04 -20.08
N SER A 339 -7.31 -24.89 -21.05
CA SER A 339 -8.35 -25.94 -20.97
C SER A 339 -8.13 -27.02 -19.90
N GLY A 340 -6.96 -27.08 -19.25
CA GLY A 340 -6.58 -28.14 -18.33
C GLY A 340 -7.02 -28.01 -16.86
N VAL A 341 -7.80 -27.00 -16.46
CA VAL A 341 -8.11 -26.77 -15.02
C VAL A 341 -9.51 -27.28 -14.65
N MET A 342 -9.57 -28.26 -13.74
CA MET A 342 -10.82 -28.86 -13.23
C MET A 342 -11.51 -27.96 -12.18
N SER A 343 -12.79 -27.66 -12.37
CA SER A 343 -13.59 -26.90 -11.38
C SER A 343 -13.79 -27.68 -10.07
N LEU A 344 -13.98 -26.99 -8.94
CA LEU A 344 -14.16 -27.65 -7.62
C LEU A 344 -15.40 -28.56 -7.59
N LYS A 345 -16.48 -28.16 -8.25
CA LYS A 345 -17.69 -29.00 -8.39
C LYS A 345 -17.36 -30.28 -9.17
N ARG A 346 -16.63 -30.15 -10.28
CA ARG A 346 -16.19 -31.31 -11.06
C ARG A 346 -15.24 -32.19 -10.27
N LEU A 347 -14.31 -31.61 -9.52
CA LEU A 347 -13.38 -32.32 -8.65
C LEU A 347 -14.12 -33.12 -7.57
N ASP A 348 -15.13 -32.53 -6.91
CA ASP A 348 -15.94 -33.24 -5.93
C ASP A 348 -16.76 -34.37 -6.58
N GLU A 349 -17.34 -34.14 -7.76
CA GLU A 349 -18.02 -35.20 -8.54
C GLU A 349 -17.07 -36.34 -8.93
N VAL A 350 -15.86 -36.02 -9.37
CA VAL A 350 -14.81 -36.98 -9.75
C VAL A 350 -14.38 -37.80 -8.53
N LEU A 351 -14.11 -37.12 -7.41
CA LEU A 351 -13.77 -37.78 -6.14
C LEU A 351 -14.95 -38.63 -5.64
N LEU A 352 -16.19 -38.16 -5.71
CA LEU A 352 -17.36 -38.96 -5.31
C LEU A 352 -17.55 -40.16 -6.23
N LYS A 353 -17.46 -40.02 -7.55
CA LYS A 353 -17.59 -41.14 -8.50
C LYS A 353 -16.56 -42.23 -8.26
N VAL A 354 -15.29 -41.86 -8.07
CA VAL A 354 -14.21 -42.83 -7.85
C VAL A 354 -14.30 -43.45 -6.45
N LEU A 355 -14.60 -42.65 -5.42
CA LEU A 355 -14.58 -43.09 -4.02
C LEU A 355 -15.88 -43.79 -3.58
N ASP A 356 -17.02 -43.48 -4.19
CA ASP A 356 -18.32 -44.12 -3.90
C ASP A 356 -18.48 -45.46 -4.66
N SER A 357 -17.90 -45.58 -5.86
CA SER A 357 -17.83 -46.87 -6.58
C SER A 357 -17.15 -47.95 -5.73
N ARG A 358 -16.11 -47.57 -4.97
CA ARG A 358 -15.44 -48.46 -4.00
C ARG A 358 -16.35 -48.89 -2.83
N LYS A 359 -17.26 -48.01 -2.37
CA LYS A 359 -18.19 -48.36 -1.28
C LYS A 359 -19.26 -49.34 -1.75
N ARG A 360 -19.72 -49.23 -3.00
CA ARG A 360 -20.73 -50.13 -3.57
C ARG A 360 -20.19 -51.50 -3.93
N LEU A 361 -18.95 -51.55 -4.42
CA LEU A 361 -18.33 -52.78 -4.91
C LEU A 361 -17.54 -53.54 -3.82
N GLY A 362 -17.35 -53.00 -2.62
CA GLY A 362 -16.48 -53.65 -1.62
C GLY A 362 -14.99 -53.59 -1.99
N SER A 363 -14.10 -53.70 -0.99
CA SER A 363 -12.64 -53.58 -1.24
C SER A 363 -12.04 -54.79 -1.98
N ARG A 364 -12.81 -55.88 -2.17
CA ARG A 364 -12.36 -57.11 -2.81
C ARG A 364 -12.83 -57.18 -4.26
N GLU A 365 -14.09 -56.87 -4.56
CA GLU A 365 -14.59 -56.84 -5.94
C GLU A 365 -14.08 -55.61 -6.69
N PHE A 366 -13.96 -54.43 -6.04
CA PHE A 366 -13.26 -53.28 -6.63
C PHE A 366 -11.79 -53.63 -6.95
N ARG A 367 -11.11 -54.40 -6.09
CA ARG A 367 -9.76 -54.89 -6.41
C ARG A 367 -9.77 -55.91 -7.54
N GLN A 368 -10.81 -56.73 -7.70
CA GLN A 368 -10.89 -57.73 -8.77
C GLN A 368 -11.21 -57.09 -10.13
N GLU A 369 -12.11 -56.10 -10.18
CA GLU A 369 -12.43 -55.33 -11.39
C GLU A 369 -11.21 -54.62 -11.96
N TYR A 370 -10.28 -54.20 -11.09
CA TYR A 370 -9.05 -53.53 -11.49
C TYR A 370 -7.78 -54.40 -11.42
N LYS A 371 -7.85 -55.64 -10.90
CA LYS A 371 -6.73 -56.61 -10.91
C LYS A 371 -6.52 -57.26 -12.28
N SER A 372 -7.50 -57.21 -13.17
CA SER A 372 -7.35 -57.73 -14.54
C SER A 372 -6.58 -56.77 -15.46
N LEU A 373 -6.33 -55.53 -15.03
CA LEU A 373 -5.38 -54.61 -15.65
C LEU A 373 -4.01 -54.87 -15.03
N ASP A 374 -3.19 -55.65 -15.75
CA ASP A 374 -1.82 -55.97 -15.34
C ASP A 374 -0.95 -54.70 -15.37
N MET A 375 -0.99 -53.91 -14.29
CA MET A 375 -0.16 -52.71 -14.11
C MET A 375 1.26 -53.07 -13.64
N GLN A 376 1.86 -54.14 -14.18
CA GLN A 376 3.26 -54.50 -13.91
C GLN A 376 4.28 -53.62 -14.65
N ASN A 377 3.85 -52.78 -15.59
CA ASN A 377 4.74 -51.84 -16.26
C ASN A 377 4.90 -50.55 -15.45
N ASP A 378 6.14 -50.08 -15.29
CA ASP A 378 6.53 -48.84 -14.59
C ASP A 378 5.93 -47.54 -15.19
N LEU A 379 5.12 -47.65 -16.25
CA LEU A 379 4.46 -46.56 -16.94
C LEU A 379 2.97 -46.55 -16.59
N LEU A 380 2.46 -45.40 -16.14
CA LEU A 380 1.06 -45.21 -15.72
C LEU A 380 0.01 -45.24 -16.83
N GLU A 381 0.41 -45.54 -18.07
CA GLU A 381 -0.51 -45.72 -19.19
C GLU A 381 -0.96 -47.18 -19.26
N PRO A 382 -2.10 -47.57 -18.65
CA PRO A 382 -3.36 -46.85 -18.76
C PRO A 382 -4.03 -46.61 -17.40
N PHE A 383 -4.42 -45.35 -17.13
CA PHE A 383 -5.25 -45.06 -15.97
C PHE A 383 -6.51 -45.95 -15.96
N PRO A 384 -6.90 -46.50 -14.80
CA PRO A 384 -7.97 -47.49 -14.70
C PRO A 384 -9.33 -47.04 -15.26
N CYS A 385 -9.59 -45.73 -15.28
CA CYS A 385 -10.74 -45.15 -15.95
C CYS A 385 -10.49 -43.71 -16.40
N ALA A 386 -11.30 -43.23 -17.36
CA ALA A 386 -11.22 -41.87 -17.90
C ALA A 386 -11.32 -40.79 -16.80
N VAL A 387 -12.08 -41.06 -15.73
CA VAL A 387 -12.28 -40.14 -14.60
C VAL A 387 -11.00 -39.98 -13.77
N MET A 388 -10.22 -41.04 -13.59
CA MET A 388 -8.91 -40.94 -12.91
C MET A 388 -7.88 -40.25 -13.79
N ARG A 389 -7.91 -40.49 -15.11
CA ARG A 389 -7.06 -39.78 -16.07
C ARG A 389 -7.33 -38.28 -16.03
N GLU A 390 -8.61 -37.90 -16.12
CA GLU A 390 -9.08 -36.51 -16.01
C GLU A 390 -8.60 -35.87 -14.69
N TRP A 391 -8.69 -36.59 -13.58
CA TRP A 391 -8.15 -36.13 -12.31
C TRP A 391 -6.63 -35.93 -12.37
N PHE A 392 -5.86 -36.90 -12.87
CA PHE A 392 -4.41 -36.80 -12.94
C PHE A 392 -3.92 -35.62 -13.78
N GLU A 393 -4.43 -35.51 -15.01
CA GLU A 393 -4.04 -34.48 -15.97
C GLU A 393 -4.34 -33.08 -15.41
N THR A 394 -5.54 -32.88 -14.87
CA THR A 394 -5.97 -31.58 -14.36
C THR A 394 -5.33 -31.20 -13.03
N GLN A 395 -4.79 -32.18 -12.29
CA GLN A 395 -4.16 -31.96 -10.99
C GLN A 395 -2.62 -31.86 -11.06
N GLN A 396 -1.98 -32.05 -12.23
CA GLN A 396 -0.52 -31.96 -12.39
C GLN A 396 0.04 -30.62 -11.89
N HIS A 397 -0.55 -29.51 -12.34
CA HIS A 397 -0.08 -28.17 -11.99
C HIS A 397 -0.52 -27.71 -10.60
N SER A 398 -1.58 -28.32 -10.04
CA SER A 398 -2.21 -27.86 -8.79
C SER A 398 -1.85 -28.76 -7.60
N PHE A 399 -2.39 -29.97 -7.54
CA PHE A 399 -2.17 -30.90 -6.43
C PHE A 399 -0.73 -31.43 -6.42
N PHE A 400 -0.19 -31.79 -7.58
CA PHE A 400 1.18 -32.31 -7.70
C PHE A 400 2.26 -31.22 -7.77
N GLY A 401 1.87 -29.95 -7.90
CA GLY A 401 2.78 -28.81 -7.91
C GLY A 401 3.72 -28.77 -9.12
N GLY A 402 3.22 -29.13 -10.30
CA GLY A 402 3.96 -29.16 -11.56
C GLY A 402 4.79 -30.43 -11.77
N ILE A 403 4.76 -31.39 -10.83
CA ILE A 403 5.45 -32.67 -11.00
C ILE A 403 4.67 -33.52 -12.00
N SER A 404 5.32 -33.88 -13.11
CA SER A 404 4.78 -34.84 -14.08
C SER A 404 4.86 -36.24 -13.47
N ILE A 405 3.72 -36.76 -13.02
CA ILE A 405 3.62 -38.10 -12.45
C ILE A 405 3.63 -39.12 -13.58
N ARG A 406 4.74 -39.82 -13.79
CA ARG A 406 4.91 -40.79 -14.90
C ARG A 406 5.10 -42.21 -14.39
N THR A 407 5.65 -42.35 -13.20
CA THR A 407 6.05 -43.62 -12.59
C THR A 407 5.33 -43.85 -11.26
N ARG A 408 5.40 -45.09 -10.76
CA ARG A 408 4.94 -45.42 -9.41
C ARG A 408 5.73 -44.64 -8.34
N ASP A 409 7.02 -44.39 -8.55
CA ASP A 409 7.84 -43.65 -7.60
C ASP A 409 7.43 -42.18 -7.48
N ASP A 410 7.00 -41.56 -8.59
CA ASP A 410 6.43 -40.21 -8.56
C ASP A 410 5.15 -40.15 -7.71
N LEU A 411 4.29 -41.17 -7.81
CA LEU A 411 3.10 -41.30 -6.97
C LEU A 411 3.44 -41.51 -5.51
N LEU A 412 4.41 -42.37 -5.23
CA LEU A 412 4.88 -42.64 -3.88
C LEU A 412 5.47 -41.37 -3.25
N PHE A 413 6.26 -40.61 -4.01
CA PHE A 413 6.78 -39.31 -3.62
C PHE A 413 5.65 -38.32 -3.31
N ALA A 414 4.68 -38.17 -4.22
CA ALA A 414 3.53 -37.29 -4.00
C ALA A 414 2.69 -37.70 -2.78
N TYR A 415 2.50 -39.00 -2.58
CA TYR A 415 1.75 -39.56 -1.46
C TYR A 415 2.45 -39.24 -0.12
N ASN A 416 3.75 -39.50 -0.03
CA ASN A 416 4.56 -39.20 1.14
C ASN A 416 4.58 -37.69 1.43
N LYS A 417 4.72 -36.86 0.40
CA LYS A 417 4.68 -35.39 0.51
C LYS A 417 3.37 -34.86 1.10
N HIS A 418 2.23 -35.49 0.82
CA HIS A 418 0.92 -34.99 1.25
C HIS A 418 0.38 -35.60 2.54
N ARG A 419 1.01 -36.65 3.05
CA ARG A 419 0.66 -37.29 4.31
C ARG A 419 1.18 -36.44 5.48
N VAL A 420 0.31 -36.11 6.45
CA VAL A 420 0.65 -35.33 7.64
C VAL A 420 0.52 -36.24 8.86
N GLY A 421 1.61 -36.45 9.60
CA GLY A 421 1.65 -37.30 10.80
C GLY A 421 2.67 -38.43 10.67
N GLY A 422 3.65 -38.46 11.57
CA GLY A 422 4.86 -39.28 11.53
C GLY A 422 4.73 -40.70 12.08
N ASP A 423 3.55 -41.30 12.06
CA ASP A 423 3.44 -42.73 12.35
C ASP A 423 3.77 -43.50 11.06
N GLU A 424 4.92 -44.18 11.05
CA GLU A 424 5.37 -45.08 9.98
C GLU A 424 4.40 -46.25 9.81
N PRO A 425 3.85 -46.40 8.60
CA PRO A 425 3.80 -47.71 7.98
C PRO A 425 4.51 -47.67 6.63
N GLN A 426 5.16 -48.80 6.31
CA GLN A 426 5.91 -49.08 5.09
C GLN A 426 5.11 -48.70 3.82
N SER A 427 5.33 -47.48 3.31
CA SER A 427 4.70 -46.99 2.08
C SER A 427 5.19 -47.73 0.83
N SER A 428 6.33 -48.44 0.94
CA SER A 428 6.89 -49.31 -0.10
C SER A 428 5.95 -50.44 -0.52
N ASN A 429 5.04 -50.90 0.35
CA ASN A 429 4.15 -52.03 0.07
C ASN A 429 2.80 -51.64 -0.57
N LEU A 430 2.54 -50.34 -0.77
CA LEU A 430 1.29 -49.90 -1.40
C LEU A 430 1.33 -50.13 -2.91
N SER A 431 0.27 -50.73 -3.46
CA SER A 431 0.08 -50.80 -4.91
C SER A 431 -0.14 -49.39 -5.50
N THR A 432 0.13 -49.22 -6.80
CA THR A 432 -0.13 -47.96 -7.54
C THR A 432 -1.55 -47.46 -7.30
N MET A 433 -2.53 -48.36 -7.33
CA MET A 433 -3.93 -48.01 -7.08
C MET A 433 -4.17 -47.55 -5.64
N GLU A 434 -3.52 -48.17 -4.64
CA GLU A 434 -3.62 -47.73 -3.24
C GLU A 434 -2.98 -46.36 -3.03
N LEU A 435 -1.92 -46.02 -3.77
CA LEU A 435 -1.30 -44.69 -3.76
C LEU A 435 -2.22 -43.63 -4.36
N ILE A 436 -2.77 -43.87 -5.56
CA ILE A 436 -3.75 -42.98 -6.22
C ILE A 436 -4.95 -42.75 -5.30
N GLN A 437 -5.49 -43.83 -4.77
CA GLN A 437 -6.63 -43.83 -3.87
C GLN A 437 -6.33 -43.08 -2.56
N GLY A 438 -5.12 -43.26 -2.02
CA GLY A 438 -4.64 -42.53 -0.86
C GLY A 438 -4.55 -41.03 -1.10
N LEU A 439 -4.01 -40.62 -2.25
CA LEU A 439 -3.92 -39.23 -2.69
C LEU A 439 -5.30 -38.59 -2.87
N MET A 440 -6.24 -39.27 -3.56
CA MET A 440 -7.63 -38.81 -3.71
C MET A 440 -8.35 -38.72 -2.37
N ASN A 441 -8.11 -39.65 -1.44
CA ASN A 441 -8.66 -39.58 -0.09
C ASN A 441 -8.08 -38.42 0.71
N ILE A 442 -6.78 -38.14 0.60
CA ILE A 442 -6.16 -36.97 1.22
C ILE A 442 -6.79 -35.69 0.65
N GLN A 443 -6.99 -35.62 -0.66
CA GLN A 443 -7.64 -34.47 -1.29
C GLN A 443 -9.11 -34.34 -0.87
N GLN A 444 -9.87 -35.43 -0.86
CA GLN A 444 -11.27 -35.44 -0.41
C GLN A 444 -11.38 -35.13 1.09
N ALA A 445 -10.49 -35.63 1.94
CA ALA A 445 -10.48 -35.31 3.37
C ALA A 445 -10.17 -33.82 3.60
N ARG A 446 -9.26 -33.23 2.81
CA ARG A 446 -9.02 -31.77 2.82
C ARG A 446 -10.26 -30.99 2.39
N ILE A 447 -11.04 -31.51 1.43
CA ILE A 447 -12.31 -30.92 0.99
C ILE A 447 -13.40 -31.09 2.07
N ARG A 448 -13.56 -32.28 2.66
CA ARG A 448 -14.61 -32.59 3.65
C ARG A 448 -14.37 -31.98 5.02
N ASN A 449 -13.14 -31.96 5.52
CA ASN A 449 -12.79 -31.24 6.75
C ASN A 449 -13.04 -29.72 6.61
N ARG A 450 -13.07 -29.20 5.37
CA ARG A 450 -13.55 -27.86 5.06
C ARG A 450 -15.08 -27.76 5.11
N ILE A 451 -15.80 -28.69 4.48
CA ILE A 451 -17.28 -28.66 4.39
C ILE A 451 -17.94 -28.86 5.77
N TYR A 452 -17.43 -29.74 6.64
CA TYR A 452 -18.03 -29.97 7.97
C TYR A 452 -17.86 -28.78 8.95
N ARG A 453 -16.92 -27.87 8.70
CA ARG A 453 -16.80 -26.61 9.47
C ARG A 453 -17.83 -25.54 9.03
N VAL A 454 -18.51 -25.74 7.90
CA VAL A 454 -19.55 -24.83 7.38
C VAL A 454 -20.92 -25.07 8.04
N TYR A 455 -21.13 -26.22 8.71
CA TYR A 455 -22.45 -26.65 9.23
C TYR A 455 -22.69 -26.43 10.74
N ARG A 456 -21.95 -25.51 11.41
CA ARG A 456 -22.36 -25.00 12.75
C ARG A 456 -23.00 -23.61 12.59
N PRO A 457 -24.19 -23.37 13.19
CA PRO A 457 -24.97 -22.16 12.95
C PRO A 457 -24.43 -20.97 13.75
N THR A 458 -23.36 -20.37 13.23
CA THR A 458 -23.11 -18.93 13.36
C THR A 458 -22.66 -18.47 11.98
N ALA A 459 -23.49 -17.63 11.38
CA ALA A 459 -23.44 -17.26 9.97
C ALA A 459 -22.05 -16.81 9.49
N ARG A 460 -21.78 -17.11 8.21
CA ARG A 460 -20.72 -16.60 7.32
C ARG A 460 -19.44 -17.45 7.26
N SER A 461 -19.45 -18.41 6.36
CA SER A 461 -18.22 -18.97 5.78
C SER A 461 -18.51 -19.60 4.41
N SER A 462 -18.53 -18.75 3.39
CA SER A 462 -18.47 -19.16 1.99
C SER A 462 -17.24 -18.50 1.37
N CYS A 463 -16.22 -19.31 1.06
CA CYS A 463 -15.30 -19.15 -0.08
C CYS A 463 -14.16 -20.17 -0.02
N TYR A 464 -13.47 -20.31 -1.16
CA TYR A 464 -12.19 -21.00 -1.40
C TYR A 464 -12.33 -22.53 -1.70
N TYR A 465 -11.74 -23.15 -2.74
CA TYR A 465 -10.50 -22.86 -3.49
C TYR A 465 -10.47 -23.55 -4.88
N SER A 466 -9.87 -22.90 -5.88
CA SER A 466 -8.87 -23.46 -6.81
C SER A 466 -8.02 -22.29 -7.36
N THR A 467 -6.71 -22.51 -7.54
CA THR A 467 -5.77 -21.65 -8.30
C THR A 467 -6.14 -20.15 -8.46
N PHE A 468 -5.71 -19.29 -7.55
CA PHE A 468 -5.71 -17.82 -7.71
C PHE A 468 -6.98 -17.18 -8.32
N GLU A 469 -8.14 -17.33 -7.70
CA GLU A 469 -9.23 -16.34 -7.84
C GLU A 469 -9.97 -16.20 -6.52
N SER A 470 -10.24 -14.96 -6.11
CA SER A 470 -11.37 -14.66 -5.22
C SER A 470 -12.30 -13.73 -5.99
N MET A 471 -13.39 -14.27 -6.54
CA MET A 471 -14.51 -13.42 -6.93
C MET A 471 -15.19 -12.89 -5.66
N PRO A 472 -15.57 -11.61 -5.60
CA PRO A 472 -16.27 -11.07 -4.44
C PRO A 472 -17.66 -11.71 -4.34
N CYS A 473 -17.98 -12.31 -3.18
CA CYS A 473 -19.36 -12.60 -2.85
C CYS A 473 -20.12 -11.28 -2.75
N VAL A 474 -21.17 -11.19 -3.55
CA VAL A 474 -22.09 -10.09 -3.54
C VAL A 474 -23.21 -10.44 -2.57
N CYS A 475 -23.57 -9.54 -1.64
CA CYS A 475 -24.72 -9.78 -0.78
C CYS A 475 -25.99 -9.91 -1.64
N ASP A 476 -26.68 -11.05 -1.57
CA ASP A 476 -27.88 -11.31 -2.39
C ASP A 476 -28.98 -10.24 -2.23
N ASN A 477 -29.00 -9.55 -1.07
CA ASN A 477 -29.99 -8.52 -0.78
C ASN A 477 -29.59 -7.09 -1.23
N CYS A 478 -28.31 -6.72 -1.20
CA CYS A 478 -27.90 -5.33 -1.48
C CYS A 478 -26.87 -5.18 -2.61
N ARG A 479 -26.43 -6.29 -3.19
CA ARG A 479 -25.43 -6.37 -4.25
C ARG A 479 -24.10 -5.63 -3.97
N CYS A 480 -23.75 -5.36 -2.71
CA CYS A 480 -22.45 -4.78 -2.36
C CYS A 480 -21.36 -5.88 -2.17
N PRO A 481 -20.12 -5.65 -2.65
CA PRO A 481 -18.96 -6.50 -2.37
C PRO A 481 -18.62 -6.49 -0.87
N GLN A 482 -18.43 -7.66 -0.27
CA GLN A 482 -17.98 -7.77 1.13
C GLN A 482 -16.44 -7.91 1.22
N PRO A 483 -15.77 -7.30 2.22
CA PRO A 483 -14.32 -7.45 2.41
C PRO A 483 -13.94 -8.87 2.86
N PRO A 484 -12.72 -9.37 2.51
CA PRO A 484 -12.26 -10.70 2.92
C PRO A 484 -11.80 -10.71 4.39
N ASP A 485 -12.21 -11.75 5.14
CA ASP A 485 -11.76 -11.97 6.52
C ASP A 485 -10.40 -12.70 6.58
N LEU A 486 -9.48 -12.16 7.39
CA LEU A 486 -8.05 -12.49 7.52
C LEU A 486 -7.59 -13.54 8.60
N PRO A 487 -8.43 -14.29 9.35
CA PRO A 487 -7.97 -14.80 10.66
C PRO A 487 -7.16 -16.11 10.68
N GLU A 488 -7.26 -17.05 9.73
CA GLU A 488 -6.66 -18.39 9.93
C GLU A 488 -5.19 -18.55 9.48
N TYR A 489 -4.75 -17.93 8.38
CA TYR A 489 -3.33 -17.99 7.96
C TYR A 489 -2.42 -17.17 8.89
N THR A 490 -2.96 -16.09 9.45
CA THR A 490 -2.27 -15.18 10.37
C THR A 490 -2.04 -15.84 11.73
N THR A 491 -2.98 -16.64 12.24
CA THR A 491 -2.80 -17.36 13.52
C THR A 491 -1.81 -18.52 13.42
N VAL A 492 -1.75 -19.25 12.31
CA VAL A 492 -0.78 -20.35 12.14
C VAL A 492 0.65 -19.80 12.09
N ALA A 493 0.88 -18.72 11.34
CA ALA A 493 2.19 -18.07 11.28
C ALA A 493 2.60 -17.48 12.64
N ALA A 494 1.66 -16.94 13.42
CA ALA A 494 1.97 -16.44 14.76
C ALA A 494 2.35 -17.55 15.75
N ARG A 495 1.73 -18.74 15.66
CA ARG A 495 1.91 -19.84 16.63
C ARG A 495 3.36 -20.25 16.85
N LYS A 496 4.21 -20.25 15.81
CA LYS A 496 5.64 -20.59 15.96
C LYS A 496 6.41 -19.60 16.83
N LEU A 497 5.90 -18.37 16.97
CA LEU A 497 6.46 -17.31 17.80
C LEU A 497 5.83 -17.22 19.19
N ILE A 498 4.85 -18.07 19.52
CA ILE A 498 4.22 -18.14 20.84
C ILE A 498 4.88 -19.26 21.64
N ARG A 499 5.21 -18.99 22.90
CA ARG A 499 5.70 -20.01 23.84
C ARG A 499 4.61 -21.03 24.12
N THR A 500 5.00 -22.29 24.24
CA THR A 500 4.18 -23.35 24.82
C THR A 500 3.97 -23.12 26.32
N ASP A 501 2.98 -23.79 26.91
CA ASP A 501 2.68 -23.62 28.34
C ASP A 501 3.88 -24.02 29.23
N ASP A 502 4.65 -25.02 28.81
CA ASP A 502 5.88 -25.46 29.50
C ASP A 502 7.01 -24.43 29.39
N GLU A 503 7.15 -23.78 28.22
CA GLU A 503 8.11 -22.68 28.01
C GLU A 503 7.73 -21.39 28.77
N CYS A 504 6.53 -21.34 29.39
CA CYS A 504 6.06 -20.23 30.20
C CYS A 504 6.38 -20.37 31.70
N GLU A 505 7.11 -21.39 32.13
CA GLU A 505 7.57 -21.54 33.51
C GLU A 505 8.45 -20.34 33.93
N GLY A 506 8.10 -19.68 35.04
CA GLY A 506 8.78 -18.47 35.54
C GLY A 506 8.17 -17.14 35.08
N TYR A 507 7.18 -17.12 34.18
CA TYR A 507 6.43 -15.91 33.83
C TYR A 507 5.18 -15.74 34.70
N SER A 508 4.64 -14.51 34.75
CA SER A 508 3.43 -14.23 35.52
C SER A 508 2.27 -15.09 35.04
N THR A 509 1.70 -15.91 35.93
CA THR A 509 0.53 -16.76 35.65
C THR A 509 -0.77 -15.97 35.55
N THR A 510 -0.76 -14.69 35.92
CA THR A 510 -1.91 -13.80 35.77
C THR A 510 -1.47 -12.39 35.36
N VAL A 511 -2.10 -11.83 34.33
CA VAL A 511 -1.86 -10.45 33.87
C VAL A 511 -3.11 -9.62 34.07
N LYS A 512 -2.96 -8.48 34.78
CA LYS A 512 -4.04 -7.51 34.96
C LYS A 512 -4.04 -6.55 33.77
N LEU A 513 -5.21 -6.34 33.17
CA LEU A 513 -5.36 -5.55 31.95
C LEU A 513 -6.35 -4.41 32.11
N TRP A 514 -6.09 -3.35 31.36
CA TRP A 514 -7.00 -2.24 31.13
C TRP A 514 -7.42 -2.18 29.67
N CYS A 515 -8.66 -1.76 29.42
CA CYS A 515 -9.04 -1.24 28.12
C CYS A 515 -8.18 -0.02 27.81
N LEU A 516 -7.53 -0.03 26.66
CA LEU A 516 -6.64 1.02 26.16
C LEU A 516 -7.29 2.41 26.22
N TYR A 517 -8.60 2.47 25.95
CA TYR A 517 -9.34 3.72 25.84
C TYR A 517 -9.80 4.28 27.19
N CYS A 518 -10.44 3.46 28.02
CA CYS A 518 -11.06 3.93 29.26
C CYS A 518 -10.26 3.61 30.53
N ARG A 519 -9.19 2.81 30.42
CA ARG A 519 -8.25 2.49 31.50
C ARG A 519 -8.89 2.10 32.83
N GLU A 520 -8.74 2.94 33.84
CA GLU A 520 -9.29 2.76 35.20
C GLU A 520 -10.83 2.67 35.21
N ARG A 521 -11.51 2.98 34.09
CA ARG A 521 -12.95 2.83 33.89
C ARG A 521 -13.30 1.59 33.05
N THR A 522 -12.41 0.61 32.96
CA THR A 522 -12.66 -0.66 32.24
C THR A 522 -13.79 -1.45 32.91
N VAL A 523 -14.72 -2.00 32.13
CA VAL A 523 -15.83 -2.83 32.65
C VAL A 523 -15.93 -4.10 31.81
N ILE A 524 -15.70 -5.28 32.42
CA ILE A 524 -15.58 -6.59 31.71
C ILE A 524 -16.84 -7.46 31.81
N GLY A 525 -17.85 -7.00 32.53
CA GLY A 525 -19.16 -7.63 32.60
C GLY A 525 -20.18 -6.65 33.13
N LYS A 526 -21.46 -6.85 32.81
CA LYS A 526 -22.56 -5.98 33.31
C LYS A 526 -22.65 -5.92 34.84
N THR A 527 -22.11 -6.93 35.53
CA THR A 527 -22.14 -7.08 37.00
C THR A 527 -20.75 -6.97 37.64
N SER A 528 -19.69 -6.77 36.86
CA SER A 528 -18.32 -6.74 37.39
C SER A 528 -18.01 -5.39 38.03
N ILE A 529 -17.88 -5.37 39.36
CA ILE A 529 -17.38 -4.22 40.15
C ILE A 529 -15.89 -3.95 39.84
N ARG A 530 -15.19 -4.93 39.24
CA ARG A 530 -13.75 -4.82 38.97
C ARG A 530 -13.49 -3.95 37.74
N ASN A 531 -12.67 -2.93 37.94
CA ASN A 531 -12.25 -1.98 36.90
C ASN A 531 -11.06 -2.46 36.04
N ARG A 532 -10.87 -3.79 35.93
CA ARG A 532 -9.74 -4.43 35.27
C ARG A 532 -10.13 -5.82 34.78
N ALA A 533 -9.58 -6.23 33.63
CA ALA A 533 -9.60 -7.61 33.17
C ALA A 533 -8.48 -8.40 33.86
N LEU A 534 -8.72 -9.69 34.09
CA LEU A 534 -7.73 -10.64 34.60
C LEU A 534 -7.55 -11.72 33.54
N ASP A 535 -6.38 -11.75 32.91
CA ASP A 535 -5.99 -12.87 32.07
C ASP A 535 -5.27 -13.91 32.94
N LYS A 536 -5.95 -15.03 33.18
CA LYS A 536 -5.44 -16.16 33.99
C LYS A 536 -4.62 -17.16 33.18
N SER A 537 -4.53 -16.97 31.86
CA SER A 537 -3.79 -17.86 30.97
C SER A 537 -3.05 -17.02 29.94
N PRO A 538 -2.12 -16.15 30.41
CA PRO A 538 -1.41 -15.23 29.56
C PRO A 538 -0.52 -15.99 28.58
N GLN A 539 -0.49 -15.54 27.33
CA GLN A 539 0.41 -16.06 26.31
C GLN A 539 1.58 -15.11 26.12
N TRP A 540 2.75 -15.69 25.87
CA TRP A 540 4.01 -14.96 25.74
C TRP A 540 4.69 -15.31 24.42
N THR A 541 5.37 -14.35 23.81
CA THR A 541 6.19 -14.65 22.63
C THR A 541 7.47 -15.39 23.03
N LYS A 542 8.06 -16.13 22.08
CA LYS A 542 9.42 -16.66 22.20
C LYS A 542 10.45 -15.51 22.18
N GLY A 543 11.66 -15.79 22.65
CA GLY A 543 12.77 -14.84 22.71
C GLY A 543 13.23 -14.50 24.13
N ALA A 544 14.36 -13.79 24.20
CA ALA A 544 15.01 -13.30 25.42
C ALA A 544 14.22 -12.18 26.09
N ARG A 545 13.40 -11.41 25.34
CA ARG A 545 12.54 -10.34 25.85
C ARG A 545 11.09 -10.61 25.47
N PRO A 546 10.47 -11.65 26.06
CA PRO A 546 9.13 -12.09 25.67
C PRO A 546 8.10 -10.99 25.89
N LYS A 547 7.17 -10.90 24.94
CA LYS A 547 6.08 -9.93 24.94
C LYS A 547 4.78 -10.67 25.26
N TYR A 548 4.00 -10.10 26.15
CA TYR A 548 2.64 -10.57 26.45
C TYR A 548 1.73 -10.40 25.23
N ILE A 549 0.87 -11.38 24.97
CA ILE A 549 -0.10 -11.37 23.87
C ILE A 549 -1.49 -11.19 24.49
N PRO A 550 -2.11 -10.00 24.40
CA PRO A 550 -3.41 -9.74 25.01
C PRO A 550 -4.52 -10.62 24.42
N ARG A 551 -5.27 -11.29 25.29
CA ARG A 551 -6.52 -11.96 24.89
C ARG A 551 -7.61 -10.95 24.56
N SER A 552 -8.58 -11.39 23.75
CA SER A 552 -9.74 -10.59 23.40
C SER A 552 -10.71 -10.53 24.59
N PHE A 553 -10.85 -9.36 25.19
CA PHE A 553 -11.92 -9.05 26.15
C PHE A 553 -12.85 -7.99 25.56
N THR A 554 -14.10 -7.96 26.01
CA THR A 554 -15.06 -6.91 25.65
C THR A 554 -15.14 -5.90 26.79
N CYS A 555 -14.87 -4.63 26.51
CA CYS A 555 -15.09 -3.56 27.47
C CYS A 555 -16.51 -2.99 27.30
N HIS A 556 -17.40 -3.23 28.26
CA HIS A 556 -18.77 -2.72 28.23
C HIS A 556 -18.87 -1.20 28.33
N ASN A 557 -17.85 -0.53 28.89
CA ASN A 557 -17.85 0.93 28.95
C ASN A 557 -17.60 1.57 27.57
N CYS A 558 -16.76 0.94 26.73
CA CYS A 558 -16.48 1.44 25.39
C CYS A 558 -17.36 0.79 24.31
N SER A 559 -17.98 -0.36 24.60
CA SER A 559 -18.79 -1.17 23.67
C SER A 559 -18.11 -1.44 22.32
N ARG A 560 -16.77 -1.51 22.31
CA ARG A 560 -15.98 -1.87 21.13
C ARG A 560 -15.61 -3.34 21.24
N ASN A 561 -15.91 -4.10 20.18
CA ASN A 561 -15.53 -5.51 20.04
C ASN A 561 -14.05 -5.70 19.67
N ASP A 562 -13.27 -4.62 19.62
CA ASP A 562 -11.89 -4.65 19.15
C ASP A 562 -10.87 -4.75 20.29
N GLN A 563 -9.91 -5.64 20.05
CA GLN A 563 -8.85 -6.16 20.91
C GLN A 563 -7.86 -5.10 21.42
N HIS A 564 -8.29 -4.18 22.28
CA HIS A 564 -7.42 -3.14 22.81
C HIS A 564 -7.33 -3.21 24.33
N PHE A 565 -6.79 -4.31 24.83
CA PHE A 565 -6.41 -4.48 26.22
C PHE A 565 -4.89 -4.40 26.38
N VAL A 566 -4.44 -3.66 27.38
CA VAL A 566 -3.01 -3.47 27.69
C VAL A 566 -2.71 -3.85 29.13
N PRO A 567 -1.51 -4.37 29.44
CA PRO A 567 -1.08 -4.61 30.81
C PRO A 567 -1.16 -3.34 31.67
N ILE A 568 -1.65 -3.49 32.91
CA ILE A 568 -1.62 -2.41 33.90
C ILE A 568 -0.18 -2.18 34.39
N ASN A 569 0.60 -3.25 34.51
CA ASN A 569 2.02 -3.13 34.83
C ASN A 569 2.77 -2.64 33.58
N GLY A 570 3.33 -1.43 33.67
CA GLY A 570 4.09 -0.80 32.58
C GLY A 570 5.37 -1.53 32.20
N ASP A 571 5.88 -2.41 33.07
CA ASP A 571 7.08 -3.22 32.82
C ASP A 571 6.78 -4.42 31.91
N ILE A 572 5.49 -4.79 31.76
CA ILE A 572 5.09 -5.88 30.88
C ILE A 572 4.98 -5.37 29.45
N SER A 573 6.01 -5.69 28.68
CA SER A 573 6.01 -5.56 27.22
C SER A 573 4.89 -6.39 26.59
N PHE A 574 4.20 -5.86 25.59
CA PHE A 574 3.12 -6.59 24.90
C PHE A 574 3.12 -6.36 23.38
N ILE A 575 2.48 -7.29 22.66
CA ILE A 575 2.21 -7.22 21.22
C ILE A 575 0.82 -7.81 20.92
N PRO A 576 -0.08 -7.09 20.21
CA PRO A 576 -1.36 -7.66 19.79
C PRO A 576 -1.17 -8.89 18.90
N LEU A 577 -2.03 -9.90 19.03
CA LEU A 577 -1.95 -11.13 18.23
C LEU A 577 -1.96 -10.84 16.72
N ARG A 578 -2.75 -9.84 16.30
CA ARG A 578 -2.78 -9.37 14.91
C ARG A 578 -1.43 -8.83 14.45
N ASP A 579 -0.77 -8.01 15.27
CA ASP A 579 0.53 -7.44 14.94
C ASP A 579 1.62 -8.50 14.93
N LEU A 580 1.55 -9.47 15.85
CA LEU A 580 2.44 -10.64 15.86
C LEU A 580 2.26 -11.48 14.60
N ALA A 581 1.03 -11.68 14.14
CA ALA A 581 0.75 -12.42 12.92
C ALA A 581 1.24 -11.70 11.65
N ILE A 582 1.01 -10.38 11.57
CA ILE A 582 1.55 -9.57 10.47
C ILE A 582 3.08 -9.62 10.47
N PHE A 583 3.70 -9.55 11.65
CA PHE A 583 5.13 -9.70 11.80
C PHE A 583 5.60 -11.07 11.30
N ALA A 584 5.01 -12.16 11.80
CA ALA A 584 5.36 -13.52 11.38
C ALA A 584 5.18 -13.74 9.87
N PHE A 585 4.16 -13.12 9.28
CA PHE A 585 3.90 -13.18 7.85
C PHE A 585 4.95 -12.43 7.03
N ASN A 586 5.22 -11.16 7.40
CA ASN A 586 6.16 -10.30 6.68
C ASN A 586 7.59 -10.82 6.70
N PHE A 587 7.95 -11.57 7.75
CA PHE A 587 9.28 -12.16 7.94
C PHE A 587 9.25 -13.69 7.84
N SER A 588 8.26 -14.26 7.16
CA SER A 588 8.10 -15.72 7.03
C SER A 588 9.22 -16.42 6.26
N TYR A 589 10.05 -15.66 5.55
CA TYR A 589 11.24 -16.14 4.84
C TYR A 589 12.46 -16.34 5.77
N MET A 590 12.43 -15.81 7.00
CA MET A 590 13.51 -15.99 7.97
C MET A 590 13.37 -17.34 8.70
N ASP A 591 14.50 -17.92 9.09
CA ASP A 591 14.50 -19.03 10.04
C ASP A 591 13.93 -18.58 11.40
N ASP A 592 13.49 -19.54 12.20
CA ASP A 592 12.78 -19.24 13.44
C ASP A 592 13.65 -18.51 14.48
N GLN A 593 14.97 -18.75 14.53
CA GLN A 593 15.86 -18.07 15.46
C GLN A 593 16.05 -16.59 15.08
N THR A 594 16.30 -16.32 13.80
CA THR A 594 16.42 -14.96 13.28
C THR A 594 15.11 -14.19 13.46
N LEU A 595 13.97 -14.84 13.20
CA LEU A 595 12.64 -14.24 13.38
C LEU A 595 12.37 -13.89 14.85
N ILE A 596 12.77 -14.76 15.79
CA ILE A 596 12.67 -14.51 17.23
C ILE A 596 13.58 -13.33 17.64
N ALA A 597 14.83 -13.29 17.17
CA ALA A 597 15.75 -12.19 17.45
C ALA A 597 15.21 -10.82 16.96
N HIS A 598 14.60 -10.79 15.77
CA HIS A 598 13.93 -9.60 15.27
C HIS A 598 12.70 -9.21 16.09
N LEU A 599 11.92 -10.19 16.58
CA LEU A 599 10.79 -9.93 17.47
C LEU A 599 11.24 -9.35 18.81
N ASP A 600 12.36 -9.85 19.35
CA ASP A 600 12.99 -9.36 20.59
C ASP A 600 13.56 -7.94 20.44
N ALA A 601 14.13 -7.61 19.27
CA ALA A 601 14.64 -6.28 18.96
C ALA A 601 13.54 -5.25 18.74
N ARG A 602 12.34 -5.70 18.34
CA ARG A 602 11.20 -4.82 18.10
C ARG A 602 10.80 -4.13 19.41
N PRO A 603 10.66 -2.79 19.44
CA PRO A 603 10.12 -2.12 20.61
C PRO A 603 8.71 -2.65 20.88
N SER A 604 8.37 -2.83 22.16
CA SER A 604 7.00 -3.18 22.57
C SER A 604 6.04 -2.16 22.01
N SER A 605 4.82 -2.57 21.67
CA SER A 605 3.84 -1.66 21.10
C SER A 605 3.69 -0.45 22.03
N THR A 606 4.27 0.69 21.63
CA THR A 606 4.37 1.89 22.46
C THR A 606 3.05 2.62 22.46
N PHE A 607 2.00 1.97 22.97
CA PHE A 607 0.88 2.70 23.54
C PHE A 607 1.31 3.19 24.92
N THR A 608 2.31 4.07 24.96
CA THR A 608 2.73 4.66 26.23
C THR A 608 1.57 5.46 26.79
N ALA A 609 1.28 5.17 28.06
CA ALA A 609 0.17 5.74 28.80
C ALA A 609 0.17 7.30 28.82
N ARG A 610 1.30 7.94 28.48
CA ARG A 610 1.52 9.39 28.54
C ARG A 610 0.71 10.23 27.55
N GLY A 611 0.20 9.65 26.45
CA GLY A 611 -0.55 10.41 25.45
C GLY A 611 -1.95 10.90 25.89
N TYR A 612 -2.51 10.30 26.95
CA TYR A 612 -3.89 10.59 27.40
C TYR A 612 -4.00 11.09 28.84
N THR A 613 -2.95 11.00 29.66
CA THR A 613 -2.99 11.45 31.07
C THR A 613 -3.15 12.97 31.25
N ARG A 614 -3.00 13.76 30.18
CA ARG A 614 -3.20 15.22 30.23
C ARG A 614 -4.67 15.68 30.22
N HIS A 615 -5.64 14.75 30.18
CA HIS A 615 -7.06 15.10 30.00
C HIS A 615 -8.03 14.60 31.09
N SER A 616 -7.57 14.05 32.22
CA SER A 616 -8.49 13.57 33.27
C SER A 616 -8.37 14.25 34.64
N GLN A 617 -7.59 15.33 34.78
CA GLN A 617 -7.56 16.12 36.01
C GLN A 617 -7.99 17.57 35.76
N VAL A 618 -9.28 17.83 35.48
CA VAL A 618 -9.91 19.13 35.77
C VAL A 618 -11.43 18.90 35.99
N ASN A 619 -11.91 19.36 37.15
CA ASN A 619 -13.31 19.57 37.58
C ASN A 619 -14.14 18.36 38.04
N LEU A 620 -14.03 18.04 39.33
CA LEU A 620 -15.18 17.67 40.17
C LEU A 620 -15.48 18.85 41.09
N GLY A 621 -16.59 19.55 40.80
CA GLY A 621 -17.17 20.57 41.64
C GLY A 621 -18.69 20.43 41.63
N ASN A 622 -19.22 20.08 42.80
CA ASN A 622 -20.58 20.28 43.33
C ASN A 622 -21.80 19.73 42.59
N ALA A 623 -22.42 18.70 43.19
CA ALA A 623 -23.82 18.79 43.61
C ALA A 623 -24.14 17.74 44.72
N ASN A 624 -24.63 18.25 45.85
CA ASN A 624 -25.56 17.66 46.80
C ASN A 624 -25.10 16.52 47.73
N THR A 625 -24.70 16.92 48.94
CA THR A 625 -24.84 16.14 50.18
C THR A 625 -26.05 16.66 50.97
N PRO A 626 -26.76 15.81 51.72
CA PRO A 626 -27.43 16.25 52.94
C PRO A 626 -26.97 15.48 54.19
N GLY A 627 -26.73 16.26 55.27
CA GLY A 627 -26.82 15.89 56.69
C GLY A 627 -25.55 15.31 57.33
N SER A 628 -24.86 16.04 58.24
CA SER A 628 -25.15 16.17 59.70
C SER A 628 -24.17 15.24 60.47
N LEU A 629 -23.37 15.56 61.49
CA LEU A 629 -23.22 16.61 62.52
C LEU A 629 -21.71 16.91 62.69
N ASP A 630 -21.25 18.16 62.76
CA ASP A 630 -21.15 19.02 63.96
C ASP A 630 -20.04 18.59 64.96
N THR A 631 -18.96 19.40 65.07
CA THR A 631 -18.56 20.13 66.30
C THR A 631 -17.22 20.87 66.12
N GLY A 632 -17.25 22.20 66.18
CA GLY A 632 -16.31 22.99 66.99
C GLY A 632 -15.07 23.64 66.33
N PRO A 633 -14.65 24.87 66.75
CA PRO A 633 -14.10 25.87 65.84
C PRO A 633 -12.73 26.45 66.34
N PRO A 634 -12.25 27.67 65.97
CA PRO A 634 -10.96 27.82 65.27
C PRO A 634 -9.93 28.66 66.04
N LEU A 635 -8.64 28.55 65.69
CA LEU A 635 -7.63 29.53 66.14
C LEU A 635 -6.73 30.04 64.99
N LYS A 636 -6.85 31.35 64.80
CA LYS A 636 -5.98 32.24 64.01
C LYS A 636 -4.57 32.28 64.61
N ARG A 637 -3.53 32.41 63.77
CA ARG A 637 -2.35 33.32 63.90
C ARG A 637 -1.35 33.00 62.77
N ARG A 638 -1.05 33.93 61.86
CA ARG A 638 -0.16 35.12 61.91
C ARG A 638 1.30 34.81 61.50
N ARG A 639 1.75 35.63 60.53
CA ARG A 639 3.08 35.83 59.95
C ARG A 639 4.28 35.66 60.89
N GLY A 640 5.40 35.23 60.31
CA GLY A 640 6.75 35.46 60.84
C GLY A 640 7.84 35.26 59.79
N THR A 641 8.46 36.36 59.37
CA THR A 641 9.67 36.50 58.54
C THR A 641 10.96 36.41 59.37
N ARG A 642 12.08 35.91 58.80
CA ARG A 642 13.50 36.28 59.05
C ARG A 642 14.37 35.52 58.02
N LYS A 643 15.10 36.14 57.08
CA LYS A 643 16.38 36.90 57.12
C LYS A 643 17.60 36.04 57.58
N VAL A 644 18.57 35.74 56.68
CA VAL A 644 19.90 36.43 56.47
C VAL A 644 20.95 35.86 57.48
N ASP A 645 22.21 35.49 57.23
CA ASP A 645 23.33 35.85 56.32
C ASP A 645 24.37 34.69 56.32
N ALA A 646 25.10 34.38 55.24
CA ALA A 646 26.45 34.85 54.81
C ALA A 646 27.69 34.20 55.48
N SER A 647 28.59 33.67 54.63
CA SER A 647 30.08 33.81 54.59
C SER A 647 30.66 32.61 53.81
N GLN A 648 31.40 32.71 52.69
CA GLN A 648 32.62 33.44 52.30
C GLN A 648 33.85 32.52 52.39
N VAL A 649 34.59 32.37 51.27
CA VAL A 649 36.04 32.61 51.12
C VAL A 649 36.57 31.91 49.84
N GLN A 650 37.32 32.72 49.09
CA GLN A 650 38.00 32.49 47.81
C GLN A 650 39.33 31.75 47.99
N LEU A 651 39.90 31.21 46.90
CA LEU A 651 41.30 31.48 46.54
C LEU A 651 41.59 31.26 45.04
N GLN A 652 42.43 32.15 44.50
CA GLN A 652 42.79 32.39 43.10
C GLN A 652 44.13 31.72 42.70
N ASN A 653 44.39 31.59 41.39
CA ASN A 653 45.53 32.16 40.60
C ASN A 653 45.89 31.29 39.36
N ARG A 654 45.81 31.83 38.12
CA ARG A 654 46.86 32.42 37.21
C ARG A 654 47.89 31.37 36.69
N ILE A 655 48.28 31.27 35.40
CA ILE A 655 49.03 32.17 34.46
C ILE A 655 48.86 31.53 33.03
N ALA A 656 48.46 32.19 31.93
CA ALA A 656 49.09 33.12 30.95
C ALA A 656 50.14 32.54 29.94
N GLY A 657 49.95 32.85 28.65
CA GLY A 657 50.88 32.63 27.53
C GLY A 657 50.29 33.07 26.16
N GLU A 658 50.73 34.24 25.68
CA GLU A 658 50.44 34.95 24.41
C GLU A 658 51.40 34.52 23.24
N PRO A 659 51.56 35.21 22.08
CA PRO A 659 50.63 35.79 21.06
C PRO A 659 51.09 35.52 19.58
N SER A 660 50.30 35.92 18.56
CA SER A 660 50.78 36.45 17.25
C SER A 660 49.58 36.99 16.42
N GLU A 661 49.42 38.30 16.22
CA GLU A 661 49.87 39.15 15.07
C GLU A 661 48.91 39.25 13.86
N TYR A 662 48.49 40.50 13.60
CA TYR A 662 48.21 41.19 12.32
C TYR A 662 47.30 40.53 11.25
N ASN A 663 46.19 41.17 10.85
CA ASN A 663 46.11 42.36 9.97
C ASN A 663 44.65 42.69 9.59
N ASP A 664 44.46 43.97 9.26
CA ASP A 664 43.22 44.65 8.87
C ASP A 664 42.59 44.20 7.54
N ASP A 665 41.29 44.52 7.42
CA ASP A 665 40.56 45.00 6.23
C ASP A 665 39.25 44.24 5.93
N HIS A 666 38.12 44.78 6.40
CA HIS A 666 36.85 44.60 5.70
C HIS A 666 36.00 45.87 5.74
N PRO A 667 35.44 46.30 4.59
CA PRO A 667 34.70 47.54 4.47
C PRO A 667 33.25 47.41 4.92
N THR A 668 32.78 48.53 5.46
CA THR A 668 31.42 48.99 5.73
C THR A 668 30.32 48.44 4.81
N GLU A 669 29.31 47.80 5.39
CA GLU A 669 27.94 47.72 4.84
C GLU A 669 26.97 48.58 5.67
N PRO A 670 25.96 49.20 5.03
CA PRO A 670 25.02 50.10 5.69
C PRO A 670 23.81 49.39 6.30
N ASN A 671 23.33 49.99 7.39
CA ASN A 671 22.10 49.70 8.12
C ASN A 671 20.84 49.52 7.23
N GLY A 672 19.95 48.63 7.67
CA GLY A 672 18.51 48.90 7.60
C GLY A 672 17.59 47.69 7.42
N GLY A 673 17.00 47.19 8.50
CA GLY A 673 15.85 46.27 8.41
C GLY A 673 15.57 45.45 9.66
N LYS A 674 15.11 46.08 10.75
CA LYS A 674 14.57 45.37 11.92
C LYS A 674 13.25 44.67 11.52
N SER A 675 13.24 43.35 11.42
CA SER A 675 11.99 42.58 11.32
C SER A 675 11.30 42.55 12.69
N MET A 676 10.09 43.10 12.78
CA MET A 676 9.20 42.87 13.93
C MET A 676 8.79 41.40 13.95
N ILE A 677 9.29 40.65 14.93
CA ILE A 677 8.73 39.36 15.32
C ILE A 677 7.55 39.67 16.24
N GLU A 678 6.33 39.67 15.69
CA GLU A 678 5.11 39.70 16.49
C GLU A 678 4.95 38.36 17.24
N ASN A 679 4.85 38.46 18.56
CA ASN A 679 4.56 37.35 19.47
C ASN A 679 3.10 36.90 19.34
N TYR A 680 2.83 35.91 18.49
CA TYR A 680 1.54 35.22 18.42
C TYR A 680 1.41 34.16 19.53
N SER A 681 1.23 34.58 20.79
CA SER A 681 1.05 33.67 21.93
C SER A 681 -0.30 33.79 22.67
N LYS A 682 -1.30 34.48 22.09
CA LYS A 682 -2.67 34.48 22.61
C LYS A 682 -3.63 33.73 21.68
N PRO A 683 -4.41 32.74 22.15
CA PRO A 683 -5.42 32.09 21.32
C PRO A 683 -6.54 33.09 20.99
N ALA A 684 -6.87 33.23 19.71
CA ALA A 684 -8.00 34.02 19.26
C ALA A 684 -9.31 33.48 19.87
N ILE A 685 -10.11 34.36 20.46
CA ILE A 685 -11.44 34.04 21.00
C ILE A 685 -12.42 34.11 19.83
N ILE A 686 -13.05 32.99 19.48
CA ILE A 686 -14.05 32.92 18.40
C ILE A 686 -15.45 32.91 19.02
N GLU A 687 -16.33 33.76 18.50
CA GLU A 687 -17.75 33.75 18.84
C GLU A 687 -18.56 32.96 17.81
N LEU A 688 -19.36 32.01 18.29
CA LEU A 688 -20.33 31.28 17.48
C LEU A 688 -21.68 31.98 17.57
N LYS A 689 -22.27 32.40 16.46
CA LYS A 689 -23.62 32.99 16.43
C LYS A 689 -24.58 32.14 15.59
N CYS A 690 -25.82 32.01 16.06
CA CYS A 690 -26.89 31.33 15.32
C CYS A 690 -27.25 32.13 14.07
N SER A 691 -27.32 31.47 12.91
CA SER A 691 -27.66 32.12 11.64
C SER A 691 -29.03 32.76 11.60
N LYS A 692 -29.99 32.28 12.39
CA LYS A 692 -31.38 32.75 12.37
C LYS A 692 -31.69 33.80 13.43
N CYS A 693 -31.16 33.66 14.64
CA CYS A 693 -31.49 34.58 15.74
C CYS A 693 -30.31 35.46 16.18
N GLY A 694 -29.11 35.29 15.61
CA GLY A 694 -27.93 36.09 15.93
C GLY A 694 -27.33 35.86 17.32
N GLN A 695 -27.95 35.05 18.18
CA GLN A 695 -27.52 34.81 19.55
C GLN A 695 -26.27 33.94 19.63
N ARG A 696 -25.43 34.19 20.64
CA ARG A 696 -24.22 33.40 20.92
C ARG A 696 -24.56 31.95 21.27
N CYS A 697 -23.96 31.02 20.55
CA CYS A 697 -24.15 29.58 20.74
C CYS A 697 -22.95 29.00 21.53
N GLY A 698 -23.05 29.04 22.86
CA GLY A 698 -22.05 28.48 23.79
C GLY A 698 -20.78 29.33 23.96
N SER A 699 -20.30 29.50 25.20
CA SER A 699 -19.23 30.45 25.55
C SER A 699 -17.81 29.87 25.58
N ASN A 700 -17.60 28.59 25.26
CA ASN A 700 -16.27 27.96 25.36
C ASN A 700 -16.03 26.92 24.26
N TYR A 701 -15.87 27.36 23.02
CA TYR A 701 -15.49 26.49 21.91
C TYR A 701 -14.03 26.71 21.52
N ARG A 702 -13.22 25.64 21.47
CA ARG A 702 -11.84 25.68 20.98
C ARG A 702 -11.74 24.91 19.67
N PRO A 703 -11.44 25.56 18.53
CA PRO A 703 -11.31 24.85 17.27
C PRO A 703 -10.03 23.97 17.25
N ARG A 704 -10.04 22.90 16.46
CA ARG A 704 -8.86 22.05 16.21
C ARG A 704 -8.21 22.41 14.88
N ARG A 705 -6.89 22.54 14.86
CA ARG A 705 -6.11 22.69 13.62
C ARG A 705 -6.06 21.36 12.86
N HIS A 706 -6.55 21.35 11.63
CA HIS A 706 -6.52 20.24 10.70
C HIS A 706 -5.09 20.02 10.21
N ARG A 707 -4.62 18.77 10.29
CA ARG A 707 -3.19 18.46 10.11
C ARG A 707 -2.72 18.62 8.66
N ASP A 708 -3.61 18.42 7.70
CA ASP A 708 -3.26 18.38 6.28
C ASP A 708 -3.51 19.71 5.55
N THR A 709 -4.44 20.54 6.04
CA THR A 709 -4.78 21.83 5.41
C THR A 709 -4.31 23.04 6.22
N GLY A 710 -4.04 22.87 7.52
CA GLY A 710 -3.65 23.96 8.42
C GLY A 710 -4.82 24.77 8.98
N ASP A 711 -6.05 24.51 8.53
CA ASP A 711 -7.28 25.22 8.91
C ASP A 711 -7.82 24.82 10.29
N TYR A 712 -8.61 25.68 10.92
CA TYR A 712 -9.25 25.41 12.21
C TYR A 712 -10.69 24.91 12.03
N ILE A 713 -10.99 23.72 12.56
CA ILE A 713 -12.26 22.99 12.38
C ILE A 713 -13.02 22.87 13.72
N ALA A 714 -14.35 23.01 13.64
CA ALA A 714 -15.28 22.67 14.71
C ALA A 714 -15.78 21.21 14.60
N LEU A 715 -15.65 20.43 15.68
CA LEU A 715 -15.90 18.99 15.74
C LEU A 715 -17.33 18.58 16.12
N SER A 716 -18.23 19.53 16.45
CA SER A 716 -19.59 19.23 16.89
C SER A 716 -20.56 20.38 16.57
N ARG A 717 -21.81 20.09 16.22
CA ARG A 717 -22.87 21.10 15.99
C ARG A 717 -23.28 21.74 17.34
N PRO A 718 -23.01 23.04 17.59
CA PRO A 718 -23.45 23.68 18.82
C PRO A 718 -24.97 23.89 18.77
N GLN A 719 -25.65 23.62 19.89
CA GLN A 719 -27.09 23.85 20.00
C GLN A 719 -27.35 25.34 20.28
N CYS A 720 -28.27 25.94 19.53
CA CYS A 720 -28.72 27.29 19.81
C CYS A 720 -29.57 27.28 21.10
N PRO A 721 -29.29 28.13 22.09
CA PRO A 721 -30.06 28.17 23.35
C PRO A 721 -31.54 28.54 23.15
N GLN A 722 -31.90 29.05 21.98
CA GLN A 722 -33.29 29.36 21.59
C GLN A 722 -33.97 28.20 20.82
N GLY A 723 -33.42 26.98 20.85
CA GLY A 723 -34.06 25.79 20.27
C GLY A 723 -34.12 25.76 18.73
N CYS A 724 -33.28 26.53 18.02
CA CYS A 724 -33.25 26.50 16.56
C CYS A 724 -32.66 25.18 16.03
N THR A 725 -33.50 24.28 15.51
CA THR A 725 -33.08 22.99 14.92
C THR A 725 -32.75 23.10 13.42
N ASN A 726 -31.77 22.31 12.93
CA ASN A 726 -31.34 22.19 11.53
C ASN A 726 -30.70 23.42 10.86
N GLN A 727 -29.69 24.05 11.46
CA GLN A 727 -29.11 25.28 10.87
C GLN A 727 -27.58 25.37 10.88
N LYS A 728 -27.07 26.13 9.90
CA LYS A 728 -25.66 26.50 9.75
C LYS A 728 -25.26 27.45 10.87
N VAL A 729 -24.14 27.20 11.53
CA VAL A 729 -23.60 28.09 12.56
C VAL A 729 -22.47 28.87 11.91
N TRP A 730 -22.52 30.20 11.99
CA TRP A 730 -21.49 31.05 11.41
C TRP A 730 -20.36 31.27 12.41
N LEU A 731 -19.13 31.15 11.93
CA LEU A 731 -17.93 31.61 12.62
C LEU A 731 -17.79 33.10 12.31
N VAL A 732 -17.94 33.96 13.32
CA VAL A 732 -17.75 35.41 13.13
C VAL A 732 -16.38 35.78 13.72
N PRO A 733 -15.44 36.32 12.94
CA PRO A 733 -14.15 36.75 13.46
C PRO A 733 -14.28 37.97 14.36
N VAL A 734 -13.38 38.09 15.34
CA VAL A 734 -13.09 39.38 16.00
C VAL A 734 -11.95 40.13 15.26
N SER A 735 -11.27 39.46 14.31
CA SER A 735 -10.22 40.03 13.43
C SER A 735 -10.05 39.20 12.14
N ASP A 736 -9.62 39.83 11.05
CA ASP A 736 -9.68 39.45 9.61
C ASP A 736 -9.05 38.09 9.15
N ILE A 737 -9.47 36.96 9.72
CA ILE A 737 -9.09 35.62 9.24
C ILE A 737 -10.34 34.77 8.99
N GLU A 738 -10.46 34.20 7.78
CA GLU A 738 -11.56 33.30 7.39
C GLU A 738 -11.42 31.89 8.00
N TYR A 739 -12.54 31.29 8.44
CA TYR A 739 -12.58 29.93 9.01
C TYR A 739 -13.77 29.11 8.45
N MET A 740 -13.58 27.80 8.25
CA MET A 740 -14.56 26.90 7.61
C MET A 740 -15.26 25.94 8.59
N THR A 741 -16.50 25.55 8.26
CA THR A 741 -17.26 24.52 9.01
C THR A 741 -17.00 23.12 8.47
N ALA A 742 -17.20 22.06 9.27
CA ALA A 742 -16.99 20.66 8.85
C ALA A 742 -17.79 20.28 7.58
N ASN A 743 -19.00 20.82 7.41
CA ASN A 743 -19.81 20.60 6.20
C ASN A 743 -19.22 21.28 4.95
N MET A 744 -18.48 22.38 5.10
CA MET A 744 -17.78 23.02 3.98
C MET A 744 -16.53 22.24 3.56
N LEU A 745 -15.96 21.44 4.47
CA LEU A 745 -14.85 20.55 4.19
C LEU A 745 -15.30 19.21 3.60
N GLU A 746 -16.53 18.76 3.86
CA GLU A 746 -17.14 17.60 3.18
C GLU A 746 -17.58 17.92 1.74
N ALA A 747 -17.91 19.17 1.45
CA ALA A 747 -18.32 19.63 0.12
C ALA A 747 -17.14 20.02 -0.78
N ARG A 748 -15.91 20.03 -0.26
CA ARG A 748 -14.70 20.49 -0.92
C ARG A 748 -13.67 19.37 -0.94
#